data_AF-A0A849D524-F1
#
_entry.id   AF-A0A849D524-F1
#
_cell.length_a   1.000
_cell.length_b   1.000
_cell.length_c   1.000
_cell.angle_alpha   90.00
_cell.angle_beta   90.00
_cell.angle_gamma   90.00
#
_symmetry.space_group_name_H-M   'P 1'
#
loop_
_entity.id
_entity.type
_entity.pdbx_description
1 polymer ?
#
loop_
_entity_poly.entity_id
_entity_poly.type
_entity_poly.pdbx_seq_one_letter_code
_entity_poly.pdbx_strand_id
1 'polypeptide(L)'
;LHLLNPETNVSQQLEINVQGDMSFSRTRWENVTGRNLSNPNLSPTGVRALFEHRGEIFSVPKENGSWKNLTNSPGVADRYPVWSPKGEQVAWFSDGSGEYQLVVADQYGDNKKSYPLPNATFYFQPEWSPDGTHITYSDTDYNIWVINLSSGMVVKADTDRYAHPNRTMNPVWSPDSQWIAYPKQLDSHFKAIFAYNVKTQQQLQLSDGMADAISPVWDENGKYLYFLASTNYGLQSGWLDMSSYDPEVSRSLYAVVLSEKDKAPTLPKSDMEEAKKENGEPPSKKKQKGDKDTPKKEVTVEISPQNIYNRIIPLKLDARNYVALVKGPEMNVFVAENVPNQSGLTLHKYDVEKGKAEDFAKNVGQAVTSEDRKSILLRQNGNWSIVGTGGKPKNGDGKLKTNLRIKVDPKAEYQQIFKEGWRFMRDFLYVNNVHGAPWNKIYEWYSPWISHVRHRTDLNYVVDIMSGEVSVGHSYVSGGDQPDIDNVPVGLLGCDFAVQDGYYKFARIYTGENWNPELRAPLALPGLGIKEGDFLLEIDGKPLNSAVNPYSLLEQTADREIYLTVNSTPQMQGAKKVLVKPVRSERGLRTFDWIEGNRKKVAELSGGKLAYVYVPNTGGGGFTSFNRYYFSQQDKKGVIIDERNNGGGSAADYMIDILDRELFGYFNSKTEDNRPWTTPIAGIWGPKVMLINERAGSGGDLLPYMFKAKNIGPLVGTRTWGGLVGTWDTPRFIDGGRMVAPRGGFYDKNGEWAVEGEGIAPDIEVIQEPAKILAGQDPQLEKGVEEAMRLLRSSGEFQLKPEPAPPVKWRRPAGYDNE
;
A
#
# COMPACT_ATOMS: atom_id res chain seq x y z
N LEU A 1 11.36 4.84 -43.88
CA LEU A 1 10.45 4.74 -45.04
C LEU A 1 11.30 4.54 -46.28
N HIS A 2 10.90 3.64 -47.18
CA HIS A 2 11.61 3.40 -48.43
C HIS A 2 10.63 3.51 -49.60
N LEU A 3 11.08 4.07 -50.71
CA LEU A 3 10.42 3.86 -52.00
C LEU A 3 10.97 2.55 -52.57
N LEU A 4 10.09 1.55 -52.72
CA LEU A 4 10.41 0.32 -53.42
C LEU A 4 9.85 0.40 -54.84
N ASN A 5 10.72 0.19 -55.83
CA ASN A 5 10.29 -0.04 -57.20
C ASN A 5 10.02 -1.56 -57.38
N PRO A 6 8.76 -2.00 -57.57
CA PRO A 6 8.42 -3.42 -57.62
C PRO A 6 8.86 -4.12 -58.93
N GLU A 7 9.18 -3.38 -59.98
CA GLU A 7 9.64 -3.95 -61.27
C GLU A 7 11.15 -4.25 -61.25
N THR A 8 11.91 -3.46 -60.51
CA THR A 8 13.38 -3.54 -60.46
C THR A 8 13.91 -4.07 -59.13
N ASN A 9 13.06 -4.22 -58.11
CA ASN A 9 13.42 -4.50 -56.72
C ASN A 9 14.43 -3.52 -56.11
N VAL A 10 14.58 -2.32 -56.69
CA VAL A 10 15.44 -1.27 -56.15
C VAL A 10 14.71 -0.56 -55.01
N SER A 11 15.36 -0.48 -53.85
CA SER A 11 14.88 0.21 -52.66
C SER A 11 15.69 1.49 -52.45
N GLN A 12 15.00 2.61 -52.31
CA GLN A 12 15.59 3.90 -51.96
C GLN A 12 15.08 4.33 -50.59
N GLN A 13 15.98 4.56 -49.64
CA GLN A 13 15.62 5.11 -48.34
C GLN A 13 15.14 6.56 -48.51
N LEU A 14 13.98 6.87 -47.95
CA LEU A 14 13.51 8.25 -47.82
C LEU A 14 14.11 8.85 -46.55
N GLU A 15 14.92 9.90 -46.72
CA GLU A 15 15.33 10.76 -45.63
C GLU A 15 14.18 11.73 -45.29
N ILE A 16 13.53 11.51 -44.15
CA ILE A 16 12.47 12.38 -43.65
C ILE A 16 13.01 13.15 -42.47
N ASN A 17 13.11 14.47 -42.62
CA ASN A 17 13.50 15.39 -41.56
C ASN A 17 12.24 16.02 -40.96
N VAL A 18 11.84 15.57 -39.78
CA VAL A 18 10.74 16.19 -39.02
C VAL A 18 11.34 17.24 -38.08
N GLN A 19 11.07 18.52 -38.35
CA GLN A 19 11.43 19.60 -37.44
C GLN A 19 10.26 19.87 -36.48
N GLY A 20 10.44 19.51 -35.21
CA GLY A 20 9.50 19.82 -34.13
C GLY A 20 10.20 20.60 -33.01
N ASP A 21 9.47 21.50 -32.35
CA ASP A 21 9.96 22.14 -31.13
C ASP A 21 9.87 21.14 -29.96
N MET A 22 10.92 20.36 -29.76
CA MET A 22 11.01 19.31 -28.73
C MET A 22 11.32 19.90 -27.34
N SER A 23 10.58 20.92 -26.92
CA SER A 23 10.82 21.71 -25.70
C SER A 23 10.96 20.85 -24.44
N PHE A 24 10.17 19.77 -24.32
CA PHE A 24 10.18 18.84 -23.18
C PHE A 24 11.45 17.98 -23.07
N SER A 25 12.20 17.81 -24.16
CA SER A 25 13.48 17.08 -24.17
C SER A 25 14.71 17.97 -23.96
N ARG A 26 14.50 19.29 -23.85
CA ARG A 26 15.58 20.25 -23.63
C ARG A 26 15.93 20.31 -22.15
N THR A 27 17.22 20.54 -21.89
CA THR A 27 17.71 20.86 -20.55
C THR A 27 17.01 22.10 -20.01
N ARG A 28 16.49 22.03 -18.78
CA ARG A 28 15.69 23.12 -18.19
C ARG A 28 15.87 23.20 -16.68
N TRP A 29 15.51 24.36 -16.13
CA TRP A 29 15.45 24.54 -14.68
C TRP A 29 14.03 24.26 -14.18
N GLU A 30 13.93 23.44 -13.14
CA GLU A 30 12.67 23.15 -12.46
C GLU A 30 12.73 23.60 -11.00
N ASN A 31 11.56 23.98 -10.47
CA ASN A 31 11.40 24.27 -9.05
C ASN A 31 11.12 22.97 -8.30
N VAL A 32 11.85 22.72 -7.23
CA VAL A 32 11.67 21.55 -6.38
C VAL A 32 11.01 22.01 -5.08
N THR A 33 9.82 21.49 -4.81
CA THR A 33 9.04 21.82 -3.61
C THR A 33 9.20 20.75 -2.53
N GLY A 34 8.83 21.06 -1.28
CA GLY A 34 8.85 20.07 -0.19
C GLY A 34 8.06 18.78 -0.45
N ARG A 35 7.06 18.81 -1.36
CA ARG A 35 6.31 17.61 -1.75
C ARG A 35 7.15 16.63 -2.58
N ASN A 36 8.12 17.14 -3.33
CA ASN A 36 8.96 16.39 -4.26
C ASN A 36 10.14 15.69 -3.57
N LEU A 37 10.49 16.12 -2.35
CA LEU A 37 11.62 15.60 -1.58
C LEU A 37 11.26 14.28 -0.89
N SER A 38 12.14 13.29 -1.02
CA SER A 38 12.03 11.97 -0.40
C SER A 38 13.32 11.56 0.31
N ASN A 39 13.32 10.39 0.98
CA ASN A 39 14.46 9.80 1.69
C ASN A 39 15.19 10.82 2.59
N PRO A 40 14.47 11.43 3.56
CA PRO A 40 15.03 12.46 4.40
C PRO A 40 16.07 11.91 5.39
N ASN A 41 17.09 12.69 5.69
CA ASN A 41 17.97 12.46 6.84
C ASN A 41 18.32 13.78 7.53
N LEU A 42 18.66 13.74 8.82
CA LEU A 42 18.90 14.94 9.61
C LEU A 42 20.36 14.97 10.07
N SER A 43 21.03 16.13 9.91
CA SER A 43 22.39 16.33 10.42
C SER A 43 22.45 16.06 11.93
N PRO A 44 23.63 15.70 12.49
CA PRO A 44 23.74 15.24 13.87
C PRO A 44 23.16 16.15 14.94
N THR A 45 23.15 17.47 14.70
CA THR A 45 22.63 18.50 15.62
C THR A 45 21.32 19.14 15.14
N GLY A 46 20.74 18.66 14.03
CA GLY A 46 19.48 19.18 13.50
C GLY A 46 19.56 20.53 12.78
N VAL A 47 20.74 20.95 12.34
CA VAL A 47 20.92 22.26 11.67
C VAL A 47 20.71 22.21 10.16
N ARG A 48 20.80 21.02 9.54
CA ARG A 48 20.52 20.77 8.12
C ARG A 48 19.81 19.43 7.90
N ALA A 49 18.99 19.34 6.88
CA ALA A 49 18.37 18.08 6.41
C ALA A 49 18.89 17.71 5.02
N LEU A 50 19.05 16.40 4.77
CA LEU A 50 19.30 15.83 3.45
C LEU A 50 18.00 15.33 2.84
N PHE A 51 17.91 15.39 1.53
CA PHE A 51 16.81 14.87 0.73
C PHE A 51 17.29 14.33 -0.60
N GLU A 52 16.55 13.39 -1.15
CA GLU A 52 16.66 12.94 -2.53
C GLU A 52 15.55 13.57 -3.39
N HIS A 53 15.89 13.96 -4.61
CA HIS A 53 14.93 14.25 -5.68
C HIS A 53 15.59 14.07 -7.05
N ARG A 54 14.95 13.32 -7.98
CA ARG A 54 15.48 13.04 -9.32
C ARG A 54 16.89 12.45 -9.36
N GLY A 55 17.18 11.56 -8.42
CA GLY A 55 18.50 10.94 -8.32
C GLY A 55 19.59 11.92 -7.88
N GLU A 56 19.22 13.07 -7.33
CA GLU A 56 20.14 14.08 -6.81
C GLU A 56 19.94 14.31 -5.31
N ILE A 57 21.03 14.62 -4.62
CA ILE A 57 21.05 14.79 -3.16
C ILE A 57 21.13 16.27 -2.81
N PHE A 58 20.14 16.73 -2.04
CA PHE A 58 20.05 18.11 -1.59
C PHE A 58 20.27 18.23 -0.08
N SER A 59 21.03 19.23 0.32
CA SER A 59 21.20 19.64 1.72
C SER A 59 20.48 20.97 1.96
N VAL A 60 19.54 21.02 2.89
CA VAL A 60 18.68 22.19 3.18
C VAL A 60 18.90 22.67 4.62
N PRO A 61 19.17 23.96 4.87
CA PRO A 61 19.38 24.48 6.21
C PRO A 61 18.07 24.65 6.98
N LYS A 62 18.15 24.54 8.31
CA LYS A 62 17.06 24.90 9.23
C LYS A 62 16.76 26.40 9.24
N GLU A 63 17.80 27.23 9.40
CA GLU A 63 17.65 28.68 9.60
C GLU A 63 18.53 29.51 8.65
N ASN A 64 19.85 29.33 8.71
CA ASN A 64 20.83 30.18 8.03
C ASN A 64 21.49 29.49 6.83
N GLY A 65 21.79 30.27 5.78
CA GLY A 65 22.42 29.80 4.54
C GLY A 65 21.40 29.40 3.46
N SER A 66 21.91 28.74 2.41
CA SER A 66 21.10 28.24 1.28
C SER A 66 21.10 26.71 1.23
N TRP A 67 20.12 26.17 0.50
CA TRP A 67 20.18 24.79 0.02
C TRP A 67 21.36 24.59 -0.94
N LYS A 68 21.89 23.37 -1.01
CA LYS A 68 22.95 22.94 -1.95
C LYS A 68 22.58 21.60 -2.58
N ASN A 69 22.78 21.45 -3.88
CA ASN A 69 22.84 20.16 -4.54
C ASN A 69 24.26 19.59 -4.40
N LEU A 70 24.40 18.44 -3.73
CA LEU A 70 25.69 17.82 -3.41
C LEU A 70 26.24 16.98 -4.58
N THR A 71 25.37 16.50 -5.46
CA THR A 71 25.71 15.49 -6.48
C THR A 71 26.01 16.15 -7.83
N ASN A 72 25.13 17.04 -8.30
CA ASN A 72 25.16 17.71 -9.60
C ASN A 72 25.42 16.73 -10.77
N SER A 73 24.74 15.58 -10.75
CA SER A 73 24.92 14.46 -11.69
C SER A 73 23.61 14.12 -12.39
N PRO A 74 23.18 14.92 -13.39
CA PRO A 74 21.97 14.59 -14.14
C PRO A 74 22.15 13.23 -14.84
N GLY A 75 21.16 12.35 -14.72
CA GLY A 75 21.23 10.99 -15.26
C GLY A 75 21.99 9.98 -14.38
N VAL A 76 22.10 10.25 -13.09
CA VAL A 76 22.56 9.28 -12.07
C VAL A 76 21.46 9.17 -11.02
N ALA A 77 21.24 7.96 -10.52
CA ALA A 77 20.39 7.71 -9.35
C ALA A 77 21.23 7.70 -8.08
N ASP A 78 21.49 8.88 -7.52
CA ASP A 78 22.00 9.03 -6.15
C ASP A 78 20.83 8.95 -5.16
N ARG A 79 20.83 7.93 -4.30
CA ARG A 79 19.68 7.55 -3.46
C ARG A 79 20.01 7.34 -2.00
N TYR A 80 19.00 7.54 -1.15
CA TYR A 80 19.06 7.29 0.30
C TYR A 80 20.23 7.99 1.02
N PRO A 81 20.31 9.33 0.97
CA PRO A 81 21.41 10.06 1.59
C PRO A 81 21.36 10.03 3.12
N VAL A 82 22.51 9.82 3.77
CA VAL A 82 22.62 9.83 5.24
C VAL A 82 23.87 10.57 5.74
N TRP A 83 23.70 11.35 6.79
CA TRP A 83 24.78 12.05 7.48
C TRP A 83 25.63 11.09 8.33
N SER A 84 26.94 11.32 8.34
CA SER A 84 27.81 10.73 9.36
C SER A 84 27.49 11.31 10.74
N PRO A 85 27.70 10.57 11.85
CA PRO A 85 27.36 11.01 13.20
C PRO A 85 28.10 12.27 13.66
N LYS A 86 29.24 12.59 13.02
CA LYS A 86 30.00 13.82 13.26
C LYS A 86 29.57 14.98 12.37
N GLY A 87 28.83 14.73 11.29
CA GLY A 87 28.30 15.75 10.38
C GLY A 87 29.34 16.27 9.39
N GLU A 88 30.46 15.57 9.25
CA GLU A 88 31.54 15.94 8.33
C GLU A 88 31.39 15.28 6.96
N GLN A 89 30.61 14.19 6.89
CA GLN A 89 30.48 13.35 5.71
C GLN A 89 29.01 12.99 5.44
N VAL A 90 28.73 12.66 4.19
CA VAL A 90 27.44 12.15 3.71
C VAL A 90 27.70 10.88 2.91
N ALA A 91 26.86 9.85 3.10
CA ALA A 91 26.87 8.62 2.34
C ALA A 91 25.58 8.42 1.55
N TRP A 92 25.65 7.77 0.40
CA TRP A 92 24.49 7.42 -0.43
C TRP A 92 24.80 6.28 -1.41
N PHE A 93 23.76 5.67 -1.98
CA PHE A 93 23.91 4.72 -3.07
C PHE A 93 23.89 5.42 -4.42
N SER A 94 24.84 5.12 -5.30
CA SER A 94 24.97 5.76 -6.61
C SER A 94 25.11 4.71 -7.69
N ASP A 95 24.39 4.85 -8.81
CA ASP A 95 24.56 4.01 -10.00
C ASP A 95 25.50 4.61 -11.05
N GLY A 96 26.22 5.69 -10.74
CA GLY A 96 27.06 6.41 -11.70
C GLY A 96 28.21 5.58 -12.30
N SER A 97 28.55 4.43 -11.70
CA SER A 97 29.52 3.47 -12.26
C SER A 97 28.91 2.49 -13.28
N GLY A 98 27.58 2.48 -13.37
CA GLY A 98 26.78 1.52 -14.13
C GLY A 98 26.06 0.48 -13.27
N GLU A 99 26.58 0.16 -12.08
CA GLU A 99 25.90 -0.60 -11.02
C GLU A 99 25.92 0.22 -9.72
N TYR A 100 25.07 -0.15 -8.75
CA TYR A 100 25.02 0.55 -7.46
C TYR A 100 26.31 0.32 -6.66
N GLN A 101 26.84 1.42 -6.14
CA GLN A 101 27.97 1.47 -5.22
C GLN A 101 27.63 2.40 -4.05
N LEU A 102 28.27 2.20 -2.91
CA LEU A 102 28.17 3.15 -1.79
C LEU A 102 29.19 4.26 -1.98
N VAL A 103 28.73 5.51 -2.03
CA VAL A 103 29.59 6.69 -2.12
C VAL A 103 29.60 7.39 -0.77
N VAL A 104 30.79 7.79 -0.32
CA VAL A 104 30.98 8.67 0.83
C VAL A 104 31.71 9.92 0.35
N ALA A 105 31.16 11.09 0.68
CA ALA A 105 31.76 12.38 0.38
C ALA A 105 31.79 13.24 1.65
N ASP A 106 32.51 14.35 1.60
CA ASP A 106 32.37 15.35 2.65
C ASP A 106 30.97 16.01 2.62
N GLN A 107 30.66 16.78 3.66
CA GLN A 107 29.37 17.47 3.79
C GLN A 107 29.04 18.46 2.65
N TYR A 108 30.04 18.82 1.84
CA TYR A 108 29.89 19.70 0.70
C TYR A 108 29.63 18.93 -0.60
N GLY A 109 29.74 17.60 -0.59
CA GLY A 109 29.61 16.73 -1.77
C GLY A 109 30.93 16.55 -2.53
N ASP A 110 32.03 17.04 -1.97
CA ASP A 110 33.38 16.95 -2.54
C ASP A 110 34.14 15.74 -1.95
N ASN A 111 35.35 15.46 -2.43
CA ASN A 111 36.20 14.36 -1.93
C ASN A 111 35.52 12.98 -1.92
N LYS A 112 34.80 12.65 -3.00
CA LYS A 112 34.04 11.40 -3.14
C LYS A 112 34.97 10.17 -3.11
N LYS A 113 34.63 9.19 -2.27
CA LYS A 113 35.20 7.84 -2.25
C LYS A 113 34.08 6.83 -2.45
N SER A 114 34.30 5.91 -3.38
CA SER A 114 33.34 4.85 -3.68
C SER A 114 33.78 3.51 -3.09
N TYR A 115 32.79 2.73 -2.65
CA TYR A 115 32.95 1.40 -2.11
C TYR A 115 32.10 0.42 -2.95
N PRO A 116 32.71 -0.61 -3.55
CA PRO A 116 31.96 -1.63 -4.27
C PRO A 116 31.05 -2.40 -3.31
N LEU A 117 29.91 -2.83 -3.82
CA LEU A 117 28.92 -3.60 -3.08
C LEU A 117 28.99 -5.07 -3.50
N PRO A 118 28.59 -6.02 -2.63
CA PRO A 118 28.84 -7.44 -2.85
C PRO A 118 28.07 -8.04 -4.05
N ASN A 119 26.89 -7.50 -4.36
CA ASN A 119 25.98 -8.02 -5.37
C ASN A 119 25.59 -6.91 -6.37
N ALA A 120 25.38 -7.27 -7.64
CA ALA A 120 24.83 -6.36 -8.62
C ALA A 120 23.30 -6.31 -8.47
N THR A 121 22.81 -5.51 -7.52
CA THR A 121 21.37 -5.37 -7.21
C THR A 121 21.06 -3.97 -6.69
N PHE A 122 19.81 -3.73 -6.31
CA PHE A 122 19.36 -2.51 -5.67
C PHE A 122 19.56 -2.55 -4.14
N TYR A 123 19.92 -1.40 -3.56
CA TYR A 123 20.24 -1.25 -2.14
C TYR A 123 19.37 -0.18 -1.48
N PHE A 124 19.10 -0.37 -0.19
CA PHE A 124 18.14 0.41 0.56
C PHE A 124 18.70 0.83 1.91
N GLN A 125 18.36 2.06 2.30
CA GLN A 125 18.46 2.60 3.67
C GLN A 125 19.82 2.33 4.35
N PRO A 126 20.88 3.07 3.97
CA PRO A 126 22.13 3.03 4.70
C PRO A 126 21.98 3.71 6.08
N GLU A 127 22.69 3.23 7.09
CA GLU A 127 22.76 3.85 8.41
C GLU A 127 24.19 3.77 8.96
N TRP A 128 24.71 4.90 9.43
CA TRP A 128 26.04 4.99 10.04
C TRP A 128 26.04 4.44 11.46
N SER A 129 27.12 3.75 11.84
CA SER A 129 27.41 3.51 13.25
C SER A 129 27.71 4.84 13.96
N PRO A 130 27.34 5.01 15.25
CA PRO A 130 27.58 6.25 16.00
C PRO A 130 29.05 6.70 16.08
N ASP A 131 30.00 5.77 15.99
CA ASP A 131 31.44 6.08 15.93
C ASP A 131 31.93 6.53 14.54
N GLY A 132 31.11 6.36 13.50
CA GLY A 132 31.39 6.72 12.11
C GLY A 132 32.32 5.73 11.37
N THR A 133 32.54 4.53 11.89
CA THR A 133 33.49 3.57 11.27
C THR A 133 32.83 2.56 10.35
N HIS A 134 31.52 2.33 10.50
CA HIS A 134 30.75 1.37 9.72
C HIS A 134 29.46 1.99 9.15
N ILE A 135 28.96 1.36 8.09
CA ILE A 135 27.61 1.61 7.56
C ILE A 135 26.90 0.26 7.42
N THR A 136 25.66 0.20 7.87
CA THR A 136 24.75 -0.93 7.64
C THR A 136 23.72 -0.58 6.58
N TYR A 137 23.23 -1.56 5.82
CA TYR A 137 22.21 -1.35 4.78
C TYR A 137 21.53 -2.67 4.40
N SER A 138 20.46 -2.60 3.61
CA SER A 138 19.79 -3.78 3.04
C SER A 138 19.78 -3.80 1.52
N ASP A 139 19.52 -4.96 0.93
CA ASP A 139 19.45 -5.15 -0.54
C ASP A 139 18.11 -5.76 -0.97
N THR A 140 17.91 -5.97 -2.27
CA THR A 140 16.70 -6.56 -2.89
C THR A 140 16.31 -7.94 -2.33
N ASP A 141 17.30 -8.69 -1.83
CA ASP A 141 17.16 -10.05 -1.30
C ASP A 141 16.91 -10.07 0.21
N TYR A 142 16.67 -8.89 0.82
CA TYR A 142 16.45 -8.74 2.26
C TYR A 142 17.67 -9.18 3.10
N ASN A 143 18.87 -9.06 2.56
CA ASN A 143 20.10 -9.20 3.35
C ASN A 143 20.36 -7.92 4.12
N ILE A 144 20.92 -8.03 5.32
CA ILE A 144 21.57 -6.92 6.04
C ILE A 144 23.08 -7.04 5.83
N TRP A 145 23.70 -5.97 5.36
CA TRP A 145 25.13 -5.87 5.12
C TRP A 145 25.75 -4.82 6.03
N VAL A 146 26.99 -5.04 6.45
CA VAL A 146 27.79 -4.08 7.21
C VAL A 146 29.13 -3.89 6.51
N ILE A 147 29.44 -2.63 6.16
CA ILE A 147 30.73 -2.26 5.58
C ILE A 147 31.58 -1.51 6.60
N ASN A 148 32.86 -1.87 6.70
CA ASN A 148 33.87 -1.08 7.39
C ASN A 148 34.51 -0.09 6.42
N LEU A 149 34.45 1.20 6.70
CA LEU A 149 34.88 2.24 5.76
C LEU A 149 36.41 2.38 5.65
N SER A 150 37.15 1.93 6.66
CA SER A 150 38.61 1.97 6.66
C SER A 150 39.22 0.88 5.78
N SER A 151 38.71 -0.36 5.91
CA SER A 151 39.20 -1.52 5.16
C SER A 151 38.45 -1.76 3.86
N GLY A 152 37.23 -1.25 3.72
CA GLY A 152 36.32 -1.59 2.62
C GLY A 152 35.71 -2.99 2.73
N MET A 153 35.93 -3.70 3.84
CA MET A 153 35.42 -5.05 4.05
C MET A 153 33.90 -5.01 4.29
N VAL A 154 33.17 -5.87 3.58
CA VAL A 154 31.73 -6.04 3.71
C VAL A 154 31.43 -7.42 4.31
N VAL A 155 30.55 -7.47 5.30
CA VAL A 155 30.06 -8.71 5.90
C VAL A 155 28.53 -8.76 5.87
N LYS A 156 27.98 -9.95 5.64
CA LYS A 156 26.54 -10.20 5.76
C LYS A 156 26.21 -10.39 7.24
N ALA A 157 25.39 -9.51 7.82
CA ALA A 157 24.96 -9.59 9.21
C ALA A 157 23.81 -10.59 9.38
N ASP A 158 22.78 -10.53 8.54
CA ASP A 158 21.64 -11.46 8.56
C ASP A 158 20.82 -11.37 7.26
N THR A 159 19.71 -12.09 7.17
CA THR A 159 18.73 -12.04 6.07
C THR A 159 17.32 -12.38 6.56
N ASP A 160 16.31 -11.75 5.97
CA ASP A 160 14.94 -12.29 6.00
C ASP A 160 14.83 -13.42 4.97
N ARG A 161 13.91 -14.36 5.20
CA ARG A 161 13.62 -15.47 4.30
C ARG A 161 12.29 -15.31 3.58
N TYR A 162 11.48 -14.34 4.00
CA TYR A 162 10.17 -14.08 3.42
C TYR A 162 10.13 -12.68 2.82
N ALA A 163 9.82 -12.60 1.52
CA ALA A 163 9.61 -11.33 0.87
C ALA A 163 8.30 -10.70 1.36
N HIS A 164 8.37 -9.43 1.74
CA HIS A 164 7.23 -8.67 2.21
C HIS A 164 7.32 -7.23 1.69
N PRO A 165 6.20 -6.58 1.31
CA PRO A 165 6.19 -5.23 0.73
C PRO A 165 6.70 -4.18 1.73
N ASN A 166 6.42 -4.40 3.02
CA ASN A 166 7.00 -3.61 4.08
C ASN A 166 8.37 -4.21 4.39
N ARG A 167 9.44 -3.61 3.84
CA ARG A 167 10.83 -3.93 4.16
C ARG A 167 11.12 -3.55 5.61
N THR A 168 10.85 -4.46 6.55
CA THR A 168 10.88 -4.15 7.98
C THR A 168 12.23 -4.38 8.64
N MET A 169 13.17 -5.07 8.01
CA MET A 169 14.50 -5.39 8.57
C MET A 169 15.38 -4.17 8.89
N ASN A 170 14.92 -2.94 8.59
CA ASN A 170 15.62 -1.67 8.78
C ASN A 170 16.53 -1.67 10.02
N PRO A 171 17.85 -1.89 9.83
CA PRO A 171 18.78 -2.11 10.93
C PRO A 171 19.07 -0.80 11.67
N VAL A 172 19.09 -0.84 13.01
CA VAL A 172 19.38 0.33 13.85
C VAL A 172 20.58 0.09 14.76
N TRP A 173 21.52 1.02 14.77
CA TRP A 173 22.74 0.89 15.58
C TRP A 173 22.53 1.18 17.06
N SER A 174 23.21 0.40 17.90
CA SER A 174 23.36 0.68 19.33
C SER A 174 24.22 1.92 19.56
N PRO A 175 24.02 2.67 20.66
CA PRO A 175 24.77 3.90 20.96
C PRO A 175 26.29 3.71 21.11
N ASP A 176 26.75 2.47 21.36
CA ASP A 176 28.17 2.11 21.47
C ASP A 176 28.78 1.55 20.18
N SER A 177 28.02 1.55 19.08
CA SER A 177 28.43 1.03 17.76
C SER A 177 28.79 -0.46 17.72
N GLN A 178 28.47 -1.25 18.75
CA GLN A 178 28.81 -2.67 18.79
C GLN A 178 27.70 -3.58 18.25
N TRP A 179 26.45 -3.14 18.34
CA TRP A 179 25.27 -3.94 18.02
C TRP A 179 24.38 -3.27 16.97
N ILE A 180 23.69 -4.10 16.19
CA ILE A 180 22.65 -3.69 15.25
C ILE A 180 21.39 -4.44 15.61
N ALA A 181 20.29 -3.74 15.93
CA ALA A 181 18.99 -4.37 16.16
C ALA A 181 18.09 -4.29 14.93
N TYR A 182 17.27 -5.31 14.72
CA TYR A 182 16.35 -5.39 13.57
C TYR A 182 15.22 -6.39 13.87
N PRO A 183 14.01 -6.21 13.32
CA PRO A 183 13.00 -7.25 13.31
C PRO A 183 13.30 -8.25 12.18
N LYS A 184 13.04 -9.52 12.42
CA LYS A 184 13.19 -10.60 11.44
C LYS A 184 12.00 -11.54 11.53
N GLN A 185 11.46 -11.94 10.38
CA GLN A 185 10.38 -12.91 10.31
C GLN A 185 10.91 -14.32 10.66
N LEU A 186 10.22 -14.97 11.59
CA LEU A 186 10.45 -16.37 11.96
C LEU A 186 9.70 -17.31 11.01
N ASP A 187 10.00 -18.61 11.10
CA ASP A 187 9.30 -19.64 10.32
C ASP A 187 7.79 -19.71 10.64
N SER A 188 7.35 -19.15 11.78
CA SER A 188 5.93 -18.99 12.13
C SER A 188 5.25 -17.79 11.45
N HIS A 189 5.97 -17.04 10.62
CA HIS A 189 5.59 -15.74 10.02
C HIS A 189 5.44 -14.56 11.00
N PHE A 190 5.63 -14.77 12.30
CA PHE A 190 5.71 -13.69 13.29
C PHE A 190 7.11 -13.07 13.26
N LYS A 191 7.20 -11.76 13.48
CA LYS A 191 8.50 -11.11 13.62
C LYS A 191 8.98 -11.13 15.06
N ALA A 192 10.28 -11.33 15.23
CA ALA A 192 10.97 -11.16 16.50
C ALA A 192 12.10 -10.13 16.35
N ILE A 193 12.50 -9.52 17.46
CA ILE A 193 13.63 -8.59 17.49
C ILE A 193 14.93 -9.38 17.65
N PHE A 194 15.90 -9.10 16.80
CA PHE A 194 17.25 -9.65 16.85
C PHE A 194 18.28 -8.54 17.08
N ALA A 195 19.47 -8.92 17.54
CA ALA A 195 20.65 -8.07 17.60
C ALA A 195 21.89 -8.81 17.06
N TYR A 196 22.67 -8.12 16.23
CA TYR A 196 23.92 -8.61 15.66
C TYR A 196 25.10 -7.81 16.21
N ASN A 197 26.11 -8.49 16.76
CA ASN A 197 27.35 -7.87 17.20
C ASN A 197 28.36 -7.80 16.04
N VAL A 198 28.80 -6.60 15.69
CA VAL A 198 29.66 -6.40 14.51
C VAL A 198 31.08 -6.92 14.72
N LYS A 199 31.57 -6.93 15.96
CA LYS A 199 32.93 -7.38 16.28
C LYS A 199 33.02 -8.90 16.40
N THR A 200 32.07 -9.53 17.10
CA THR A 200 32.08 -10.98 17.35
C THR A 200 31.29 -11.77 16.31
N GLN A 201 30.51 -11.08 15.47
CA GLN A 201 29.55 -11.65 14.52
C GLN A 201 28.44 -12.48 15.17
N GLN A 202 28.25 -12.32 16.48
CA GLN A 202 27.22 -13.03 17.23
C GLN A 202 25.84 -12.47 16.91
N GLN A 203 24.89 -13.36 16.61
CA GLN A 203 23.46 -13.04 16.50
C GLN A 203 22.73 -13.48 17.78
N LEU A 204 21.86 -12.62 18.29
CA LEU A 204 21.00 -12.88 19.45
C LEU A 204 19.55 -12.57 19.11
N GLN A 205 18.63 -13.45 19.49
CA GLN A 205 17.20 -13.17 19.46
C GLN A 205 16.79 -12.55 20.81
N LEU A 206 16.19 -11.35 20.76
CA LEU A 206 15.85 -10.54 21.93
C LEU A 206 14.38 -10.63 22.34
N SER A 207 13.49 -11.04 21.43
CA SER A 207 12.09 -11.36 21.72
C SER A 207 11.72 -12.75 21.20
N ASP A 208 10.74 -13.39 21.81
CA ASP A 208 10.21 -14.66 21.28
C ASP A 208 9.30 -14.44 20.06
N GLY A 209 8.73 -15.54 19.54
CA GLY A 209 7.80 -15.55 18.41
C GLY A 209 6.31 -15.64 18.81
N MET A 210 5.97 -15.41 20.08
CA MET A 210 4.58 -15.47 20.57
C MET A 210 3.83 -14.14 20.40
N ALA A 211 4.52 -13.09 19.98
CA ALA A 211 3.96 -11.80 19.59
C ALA A 211 4.72 -11.25 18.36
N ASP A 212 4.02 -10.57 17.45
CA ASP A 212 4.66 -9.93 16.30
C ASP A 212 5.34 -8.64 16.76
N ALA A 213 6.67 -8.67 16.84
CA ALA A 213 7.50 -7.59 17.35
C ALA A 213 8.19 -6.79 16.22
N ILE A 214 8.06 -5.47 16.25
CA ILE A 214 8.56 -4.56 15.21
C ILE A 214 9.20 -3.29 15.78
N SER A 215 9.93 -2.60 14.90
CA SER A 215 10.43 -1.23 15.11
C SER A 215 11.30 -1.04 16.36
N PRO A 216 12.41 -1.78 16.51
CA PRO A 216 13.32 -1.63 17.64
C PRO A 216 13.96 -0.23 17.67
N VAL A 217 14.14 0.34 18.86
CA VAL A 217 14.82 1.63 19.10
C VAL A 217 15.65 1.56 20.38
N TRP A 218 16.94 1.86 20.29
CA TRP A 218 17.84 1.90 21.45
C TRP A 218 17.61 3.16 22.29
N ASP A 219 17.52 2.99 23.61
CA ASP A 219 17.64 4.13 24.52
C ASP A 219 19.04 4.76 24.42
N GLU A 220 19.16 6.07 24.70
CA GLU A 220 20.44 6.79 24.65
C GLU A 220 21.44 6.25 25.68
N ASN A 221 20.96 5.72 26.81
CA ASN A 221 21.81 5.16 27.85
C ASN A 221 22.32 3.74 27.58
N GLY A 222 21.83 3.08 26.51
CA GLY A 222 22.28 1.75 26.11
C GLY A 222 21.79 0.57 26.97
N LYS A 223 20.91 0.80 27.95
CA LYS A 223 20.39 -0.24 28.87
C LYS A 223 19.10 -0.90 28.40
N TYR A 224 18.35 -0.19 27.57
CA TYR A 224 17.02 -0.60 27.10
C TYR A 224 16.93 -0.57 25.60
N LEU A 225 16.20 -1.54 25.05
CA LEU A 225 15.71 -1.51 23.67
C LEU A 225 14.18 -1.49 23.71
N TYR A 226 13.59 -0.45 23.11
CA TYR A 226 12.15 -0.30 22.98
C TYR A 226 11.66 -0.94 21.68
N PHE A 227 10.48 -1.54 21.69
CA PHE A 227 9.85 -2.09 20.49
C PHE A 227 8.32 -2.18 20.66
N LEU A 228 7.62 -2.35 19.55
CA LEU A 228 6.18 -2.59 19.56
C LEU A 228 5.91 -4.08 19.37
N ALA A 229 4.94 -4.64 20.09
CA ALA A 229 4.53 -6.03 19.88
C ALA A 229 3.01 -6.20 19.88
N SER A 230 2.51 -7.13 19.05
CA SER A 230 1.09 -7.49 18.96
C SER A 230 0.88 -8.95 19.35
N THR A 231 -0.06 -9.19 20.26
CA THR A 231 -0.53 -10.53 20.65
C THR A 231 -1.81 -10.95 19.90
N ASN A 232 -2.39 -10.06 19.07
CA ASN A 232 -3.58 -10.34 18.26
C ASN A 232 -3.28 -10.40 16.74
N TYR A 233 -2.02 -10.63 16.37
CA TYR A 233 -1.54 -10.61 14.98
C TYR A 233 -1.95 -11.84 14.14
N GLY A 234 -2.51 -12.90 14.74
CA GLY A 234 -2.71 -14.22 14.12
C GLY A 234 -3.03 -14.23 12.61
N LEU A 235 -4.23 -13.78 12.21
CA LEU A 235 -4.64 -13.79 10.79
C LEU A 235 -3.83 -12.83 9.90
N GLN A 236 -3.19 -11.81 10.47
CA GLN A 236 -2.34 -10.87 9.73
C GLN A 236 -0.97 -11.44 9.35
N SER A 237 -0.65 -12.64 9.82
CA SER A 237 0.54 -13.38 9.36
C SER A 237 0.44 -13.79 7.88
N GLY A 238 -0.77 -13.93 7.33
CA GLY A 238 -1.00 -14.30 5.93
C GLY A 238 -0.71 -13.18 4.93
N TRP A 239 -0.81 -11.91 5.35
CA TRP A 239 -0.58 -10.66 4.58
C TRP A 239 -1.32 -10.56 3.23
N LEU A 240 -0.94 -11.39 2.25
CA LEU A 240 -1.57 -11.49 0.95
C LEU A 240 -2.97 -12.08 1.06
N ASP A 241 -3.22 -12.88 2.09
CA ASP A 241 -4.52 -13.49 2.40
C ASP A 241 -5.56 -12.44 2.79
N MET A 242 -6.73 -12.50 2.15
CA MET A 242 -7.85 -11.62 2.42
C MET A 242 -8.41 -11.82 3.84
N SER A 243 -8.20 -12.97 4.47
CA SER A 243 -8.49 -13.19 5.89
C SER A 243 -7.72 -12.23 6.81
N SER A 244 -6.64 -11.62 6.32
CA SER A 244 -5.90 -10.55 7.00
C SER A 244 -6.66 -9.22 7.05
N TYR A 245 -7.75 -9.01 6.33
CA TYR A 245 -8.40 -7.67 6.28
C TYR A 245 -9.23 -7.33 7.52
N ASP A 246 -9.80 -8.34 8.19
CA ASP A 246 -10.83 -8.15 9.21
C ASP A 246 -10.28 -7.76 10.60
N PRO A 247 -9.24 -8.40 11.16
CA PRO A 247 -8.79 -8.04 12.51
C PRO A 247 -7.94 -6.78 12.52
N GLU A 248 -8.39 -5.77 13.29
CA GLU A 248 -7.56 -4.63 13.65
C GLU A 248 -6.39 -5.09 14.54
N VAL A 249 -5.16 -4.87 14.05
CA VAL A 249 -3.95 -5.14 14.84
C VAL A 249 -3.78 -4.06 15.90
N SER A 250 -3.68 -4.48 17.15
CA SER A 250 -3.26 -3.62 18.25
C SER A 250 -1.85 -4.00 18.69
N ARG A 251 -1.05 -2.99 19.02
CA ARG A 251 0.30 -3.13 19.55
C ARG A 251 0.43 -2.41 20.88
N SER A 252 1.24 -2.98 21.76
CA SER A 252 1.68 -2.35 22.99
C SER A 252 3.16 -2.00 22.89
N LEU A 253 3.60 -1.02 23.68
CA LEU A 253 5.00 -0.63 23.78
C LEU A 253 5.70 -1.48 24.85
N TYR A 254 6.85 -2.05 24.49
CA TYR A 254 7.67 -2.87 25.37
C TYR A 254 9.08 -2.29 25.49
N ALA A 255 9.75 -2.63 26.60
CA ALA A 255 11.18 -2.47 26.77
C ALA A 255 11.80 -3.82 27.14
N VAL A 256 12.93 -4.16 26.54
CA VAL A 256 13.79 -5.25 27.05
C VAL A 256 14.95 -4.64 27.84
N VAL A 257 15.18 -5.16 29.06
CA VAL A 257 16.34 -4.80 29.89
C VAL A 257 17.52 -5.67 29.47
N LEU A 258 18.56 -5.05 28.87
CA LEU A 258 19.59 -5.76 28.11
C LEU A 258 20.58 -6.52 29.00
N SER A 259 21.00 -5.94 30.12
CA SER A 259 21.90 -6.57 31.11
C SER A 259 21.11 -7.09 32.32
N GLU A 260 21.56 -8.19 32.92
CA GLU A 260 21.02 -8.70 34.19
C GLU A 260 21.29 -7.77 35.39
N LYS A 261 22.26 -6.86 35.24
CA LYS A 261 22.66 -5.89 36.27
C LYS A 261 21.80 -4.64 36.26
N ASP A 262 21.12 -4.37 35.15
CA ASP A 262 20.28 -3.19 35.00
C ASP A 262 18.89 -3.41 35.60
N LYS A 263 18.32 -2.30 36.08
CA LYS A 263 16.99 -2.29 36.69
C LYS A 263 15.94 -2.05 35.62
N ALA A 264 14.74 -2.56 35.84
CA ALA A 264 13.57 -2.15 35.04
C ALA A 264 13.38 -0.62 35.12
N PRO A 265 13.05 0.04 33.99
CA PRO A 265 12.87 1.50 33.96
C PRO A 265 11.66 1.99 34.76
N THR A 266 10.75 1.09 35.13
CA THR A 266 9.46 1.39 35.79
C THR A 266 9.32 0.66 37.14
N LEU A 267 10.43 0.44 37.86
CA LEU A 267 10.37 -0.16 39.21
C LEU A 267 9.40 0.62 40.13
N PRO A 268 8.59 -0.07 40.94
CA PRO A 268 7.73 0.57 41.93
C PRO A 268 8.54 1.49 42.86
N LYS A 269 8.03 2.71 43.08
CA LYS A 269 8.61 3.69 44.01
C LYS A 269 7.77 3.73 45.29
N SER A 270 8.40 4.05 46.42
CA SER A 270 7.74 4.23 47.72
C SER A 270 8.06 5.62 48.26
N ASP A 271 7.05 6.33 48.73
CA ASP A 271 7.18 7.65 49.37
C ASP A 271 7.44 7.54 50.89
N MET A 272 7.72 6.33 51.38
CA MET A 272 8.14 6.13 52.77
C MET A 272 9.46 6.85 53.02
N GLU A 273 9.52 7.66 54.07
CA GLU A 273 10.76 8.33 54.47
C GLU A 273 11.85 7.29 54.77
N GLU A 274 12.95 7.33 54.02
CA GLU A 274 14.11 6.50 54.32
C GLU A 274 14.68 6.93 55.68
N ALA A 275 14.69 6.02 56.65
CA ALA A 275 15.37 6.25 57.92
C ALA A 275 16.85 6.54 57.64
N LYS A 276 17.30 7.76 57.94
CA LYS A 276 18.70 8.15 57.82
C LYS A 276 19.56 7.16 58.60
N LYS A 277 20.33 6.32 57.90
CA LYS A 277 21.47 5.66 58.50
C LYS A 277 22.54 6.72 58.71
N GLU A 278 22.61 7.26 59.92
CA GLU A 278 23.78 7.98 60.40
C GLU A 278 24.98 7.02 60.37
N ASN A 279 25.91 7.24 59.45
CA ASN A 279 27.32 7.00 59.67
C ASN A 279 28.06 8.15 58.98
N GLY A 280 28.75 8.93 59.82
CA GLY A 280 29.17 10.29 59.52
C GLY A 280 30.40 10.42 58.63
N GLU A 281 30.47 11.57 57.96
CA GLU A 281 31.66 12.41 57.77
C GLU A 281 31.21 13.84 57.33
N PRO A 282 32.04 14.89 57.55
CA PRO A 282 31.57 16.27 57.79
C PRO A 282 31.38 17.14 56.52
N PRO A 283 30.70 18.31 56.64
CA PRO A 283 30.17 19.04 55.49
C PRO A 283 31.22 19.93 54.82
N SER A 284 31.42 19.78 53.50
CA SER A 284 32.20 20.71 52.68
C SER A 284 31.34 21.46 51.65
N LYS A 285 31.08 22.73 52.03
CA LYS A 285 30.92 23.98 51.26
C LYS A 285 30.44 23.99 49.79
N LYS A 286 29.35 24.75 49.62
CA LYS A 286 29.05 25.79 48.60
C LYS A 286 29.21 25.44 47.11
N LYS A 287 28.04 25.33 46.46
CA LYS A 287 27.83 25.52 45.01
C LYS A 287 28.44 26.83 44.51
N GLN A 288 29.43 26.73 43.63
CA GLN A 288 29.73 27.75 42.63
C GLN A 288 29.16 27.30 41.28
N LYS A 289 28.45 28.22 40.61
CA LYS A 289 28.17 28.16 39.18
C LYS A 289 29.50 28.18 38.43
N GLY A 290 29.73 27.18 37.59
CA GLY A 290 30.86 27.10 36.68
C GLY A 290 30.49 26.20 35.51
N ASP A 291 30.26 26.84 34.37
CA ASP A 291 30.11 26.26 33.05
C ASP A 291 31.43 25.54 32.69
N LYS A 292 31.41 24.21 32.59
CA LYS A 292 32.49 23.39 32.01
C LYS A 292 31.91 22.10 31.45
N ASP A 293 32.13 21.90 30.15
CA ASP A 293 31.99 20.64 29.43
C ASP A 293 32.60 19.48 30.22
N THR A 294 31.74 18.65 30.79
CA THR A 294 32.12 17.30 31.25
C THR A 294 32.10 16.38 30.02
N PRO A 295 33.17 15.61 29.76
CA PRO A 295 33.16 14.64 28.66
C PRO A 295 32.02 13.63 28.88
N LYS A 296 31.21 13.41 27.83
CA LYS A 296 30.14 12.38 27.84
C LYS A 296 30.75 11.06 28.29
N LYS A 297 30.17 10.45 29.32
CA LYS A 297 30.51 9.11 29.77
C LYS A 297 30.28 8.15 28.60
N GLU A 298 31.29 7.40 28.20
CA GLU A 298 31.15 6.41 27.12
C GLU A 298 30.03 5.43 27.48
N VAL A 299 29.03 5.33 26.60
CA VAL A 299 27.92 4.39 26.74
C VAL A 299 28.44 3.02 26.28
N THR A 300 28.13 1.97 27.03
CA THR A 300 28.47 0.59 26.68
C THR A 300 27.21 -0.25 26.76
N VAL A 301 26.91 -1.02 25.70
CA VAL A 301 25.75 -1.90 25.65
C VAL A 301 26.17 -3.32 26.00
N GLU A 302 25.76 -3.77 27.19
CA GLU A 302 25.92 -5.15 27.65
C GLU A 302 24.60 -5.91 27.45
N ILE A 303 24.64 -7.00 26.66
CA ILE A 303 23.49 -7.91 26.49
C ILE A 303 23.81 -9.22 27.19
N SER A 304 23.10 -9.53 28.27
CA SER A 304 23.13 -10.87 28.89
C SER A 304 22.15 -11.76 28.11
N PRO A 305 22.55 -12.86 27.45
CA PRO A 305 21.59 -13.66 26.67
C PRO A 305 20.65 -14.52 27.54
N GLN A 306 21.11 -14.92 28.72
CA GLN A 306 20.35 -15.81 29.60
C GLN A 306 19.05 -15.13 30.07
N ASN A 307 17.94 -15.85 29.93
CA ASN A 307 16.60 -15.40 30.34
C ASN A 307 16.23 -13.99 29.81
N ILE A 308 16.72 -13.58 28.63
CA ILE A 308 16.45 -12.25 28.08
C ILE A 308 14.96 -11.98 27.87
N TYR A 309 14.18 -13.00 27.50
CA TYR A 309 12.73 -12.88 27.32
C TYR A 309 11.99 -12.55 28.63
N ASN A 310 12.48 -13.04 29.78
CA ASN A 310 11.91 -12.73 31.10
C ASN A 310 12.19 -11.28 31.54
N ARG A 311 13.02 -10.55 30.80
CA ARG A 311 13.35 -9.14 31.02
C ARG A 311 12.64 -8.19 30.06
N ILE A 312 11.70 -8.72 29.28
CA ILE A 312 10.75 -7.91 28.50
C ILE A 312 9.66 -7.45 29.45
N ILE A 313 9.46 -6.13 29.52
CA ILE A 313 8.40 -5.53 30.31
C ILE A 313 7.46 -4.70 29.43
N PRO A 314 6.14 -4.76 29.65
CA PRO A 314 5.21 -3.84 29.02
C PRO A 314 5.38 -2.45 29.64
N LEU A 315 5.42 -1.43 28.79
CA LEU A 315 5.35 -0.04 29.24
C LEU A 315 3.88 0.40 29.32
N LYS A 316 3.57 1.30 30.25
CA LYS A 316 2.21 1.77 30.50
C LYS A 316 1.72 2.65 29.33
N LEU A 317 1.11 2.02 28.34
CA LEU A 317 0.47 2.64 27.18
C LEU A 317 -0.63 1.71 26.68
N ASP A 318 -1.84 2.22 26.50
CA ASP A 318 -2.97 1.40 26.03
C ASP A 318 -2.68 0.83 24.64
N ALA A 319 -3.07 -0.42 24.41
CA ALA A 319 -2.88 -1.07 23.11
C ALA A 319 -3.71 -0.35 22.03
N ARG A 320 -3.05 0.06 20.95
CA ARG A 320 -3.66 0.73 19.78
C ARG A 320 -2.94 0.35 18.50
N ASN A 321 -3.37 0.87 17.35
CA ASN A 321 -2.69 0.64 16.07
C ASN A 321 -1.39 1.48 15.95
N TYR A 322 -0.40 1.17 16.79
CA TYR A 322 0.95 1.73 16.70
C TYR A 322 1.74 1.01 15.59
N VAL A 323 2.42 1.77 14.73
CA VAL A 323 3.05 1.24 13.51
C VAL A 323 4.55 1.47 13.43
N ALA A 324 5.10 2.42 14.20
CA ALA A 324 6.53 2.71 14.22
C ALA A 324 6.96 3.42 15.50
N LEU A 325 8.23 3.28 15.84
CA LEU A 325 8.94 4.05 16.86
C LEU A 325 9.98 4.96 16.20
N VAL A 326 10.24 6.11 16.82
CA VAL A 326 11.32 7.01 16.41
C VAL A 326 12.18 7.35 17.63
N LYS A 327 13.51 7.33 17.47
CA LYS A 327 14.45 7.60 18.56
C LYS A 327 14.17 8.96 19.22
N GLY A 328 14.16 8.98 20.55
CA GLY A 328 14.03 10.17 21.37
C GLY A 328 15.19 10.30 22.37
N PRO A 329 15.29 11.44 23.08
CA PRO A 329 16.28 11.63 24.15
C PRO A 329 16.27 10.49 25.17
N GLU A 330 17.33 10.37 25.99
CA GLU A 330 17.37 9.43 27.12
C GLU A 330 16.01 9.29 27.85
N MET A 331 15.56 8.05 28.03
CA MET A 331 14.29 7.64 28.65
C MET A 331 13.03 8.20 27.97
N ASN A 332 13.14 8.61 26.71
CA ASN A 332 12.03 9.06 25.88
C ASN A 332 12.03 8.36 24.52
N VAL A 333 10.85 7.94 24.06
CA VAL A 333 10.66 7.37 22.72
C VAL A 333 9.44 7.99 22.06
N PHE A 334 9.50 8.19 20.75
CA PHE A 334 8.33 8.63 20.00
C PHE A 334 7.58 7.42 19.44
N VAL A 335 6.25 7.40 19.61
CA VAL A 335 5.37 6.30 19.18
C VAL A 335 4.40 6.82 18.13
N ALA A 336 4.39 6.23 16.95
CA ALA A 336 3.52 6.64 15.84
C ALA A 336 2.25 5.77 15.78
N GLU A 337 1.09 6.41 15.91
CA GLU A 337 -0.24 5.79 15.87
C GLU A 337 -0.92 6.06 14.52
N ASN A 338 -1.50 5.03 13.94
CA ASN A 338 -2.47 5.15 12.85
C ASN A 338 -3.88 5.31 13.44
N VAL A 339 -4.47 6.49 13.27
CA VAL A 339 -5.81 6.81 13.79
C VAL A 339 -6.82 6.70 12.65
N PRO A 340 -7.88 5.87 12.76
CA PRO A 340 -8.90 5.75 11.74
C PRO A 340 -9.49 7.11 11.32
N ASN A 341 -9.71 7.29 10.03
CA ASN A 341 -10.26 8.52 9.43
C ASN A 341 -9.38 9.79 9.63
N GLN A 342 -8.12 9.65 10.01
CA GLN A 342 -7.16 10.76 10.08
C GLN A 342 -6.11 10.63 8.96
N SER A 343 -5.73 11.76 8.35
CA SER A 343 -4.62 11.79 7.40
C SER A 343 -3.28 11.66 8.12
N GLY A 344 -2.44 10.72 7.74
CA GLY A 344 -1.11 10.53 8.34
C GLY A 344 -1.15 10.11 9.81
N LEU A 345 0.04 9.97 10.42
CA LEU A 345 0.21 9.42 11.76
C LEU A 345 0.07 10.50 12.85
N THR A 346 -0.39 10.08 14.03
CA THR A 346 -0.22 10.84 15.26
C THR A 346 1.05 10.37 15.95
N LEU A 347 2.01 11.28 16.15
CA LEU A 347 3.25 11.01 16.86
C LEU A 347 3.11 11.41 18.33
N HIS A 348 3.28 10.45 19.22
CA HIS A 348 3.30 10.63 20.67
C HIS A 348 4.73 10.71 21.17
N LYS A 349 4.99 11.53 22.18
CA LYS A 349 6.22 11.46 22.97
C LYS A 349 5.93 10.69 24.24
N TYR A 350 6.62 9.57 24.45
CA TYR A 350 6.47 8.72 25.62
C TYR A 350 7.63 8.92 26.58
N ASP A 351 7.32 9.34 27.81
CA ASP A 351 8.26 9.42 28.94
C ASP A 351 8.23 8.08 29.69
N VAL A 352 9.33 7.34 29.61
CA VAL A 352 9.42 5.96 30.10
C VAL A 352 9.40 5.90 31.62
N GLU A 353 10.07 6.84 32.30
CA GLU A 353 10.11 6.88 33.77
C GLU A 353 8.74 7.24 34.37
N LYS A 354 8.01 8.16 33.72
CA LYS A 354 6.68 8.57 34.17
C LYS A 354 5.58 7.62 33.70
N GLY A 355 5.86 6.79 32.71
CA GLY A 355 4.88 5.92 32.06
C GLY A 355 3.74 6.71 31.42
N LYS A 356 4.06 7.82 30.72
CA LYS A 356 3.08 8.77 30.18
C LYS A 356 3.39 9.14 28.74
N ALA A 357 2.38 9.07 27.87
CA ALA A 357 2.41 9.60 26.51
C ALA A 357 1.76 10.99 26.44
N GLU A 358 2.30 11.86 25.58
CA GLU A 358 1.68 13.13 25.19
C GLU A 358 1.69 13.30 23.66
N ASP A 359 0.58 13.81 23.08
CA ASP A 359 0.49 14.16 21.66
C ASP A 359 1.58 15.17 21.27
N PHE A 360 2.57 14.74 20.49
CA PHE A 360 3.65 15.58 20.00
C PHE A 360 3.30 16.24 18.67
N ALA A 361 2.88 15.47 17.65
CA ALA A 361 2.51 15.99 16.33
C ALA A 361 1.41 15.16 15.67
N LYS A 362 0.59 15.78 14.80
CA LYS A 362 -0.47 15.09 14.02
C LYS A 362 -0.23 15.26 12.53
N ASN A 363 -0.89 14.44 11.70
CA ASN A 363 -0.71 14.44 10.25
C ASN A 363 0.75 14.24 9.82
N VAL A 364 1.50 13.44 10.57
CA VAL A 364 2.91 13.16 10.33
C VAL A 364 3.00 12.07 9.27
N GLY A 365 3.61 12.37 8.13
CA GLY A 365 3.90 11.39 7.10
C GLY A 365 5.23 10.67 7.32
N GLN A 366 6.25 11.40 7.82
CA GLN A 366 7.59 10.88 8.11
C GLN A 366 8.21 11.67 9.27
N ALA A 367 9.07 11.01 10.05
CA ALA A 367 9.79 11.61 11.16
C ALA A 367 11.22 11.03 11.26
N VAL A 368 12.23 11.90 11.40
CA VAL A 368 13.64 11.49 11.54
C VAL A 368 14.30 12.33 12.63
N THR A 369 14.88 11.67 13.63
CA THR A 369 15.56 12.34 14.75
C THR A 369 17.05 12.48 14.47
N SER A 370 17.60 13.62 14.89
CA SER A 370 19.04 13.94 14.85
C SER A 370 19.86 12.99 15.74
N GLU A 371 21.16 12.90 15.49
CA GLU A 371 22.03 11.99 16.24
C GLU A 371 22.12 12.36 17.73
N ASP A 372 22.17 13.65 18.05
CA ASP A 372 22.14 14.13 19.43
C ASP A 372 20.75 14.05 20.10
N ARG A 373 19.74 13.57 19.35
CA ARG A 373 18.34 13.37 19.75
C ARG A 373 17.58 14.63 20.19
N LYS A 374 18.14 15.83 19.98
CA LYS A 374 17.53 17.10 20.41
C LYS A 374 16.58 17.70 19.38
N SER A 375 16.73 17.32 18.12
CA SER A 375 15.90 17.78 17.00
C SER A 375 15.25 16.63 16.24
N ILE A 376 14.05 16.87 15.73
CA ILE A 376 13.30 15.93 14.87
C ILE A 376 12.81 16.66 13.62
N LEU A 377 13.02 16.04 12.47
CA LEU A 377 12.51 16.44 11.17
C LEU A 377 11.15 15.79 10.95
N LEU A 378 10.13 16.58 10.63
CA LEU A 378 8.76 16.11 10.38
C LEU A 378 8.32 16.47 8.96
N ARG A 379 7.62 15.54 8.30
CA ARG A 379 6.87 15.79 7.06
C ARG A 379 5.39 15.90 7.37
N GLN A 380 4.79 17.06 7.13
CA GLN A 380 3.36 17.31 7.38
C GLN A 380 2.75 18.09 6.21
N ASN A 381 1.64 17.60 5.64
CA ASN A 381 0.90 18.25 4.55
C ASN A 381 1.80 18.69 3.36
N GLY A 382 2.81 17.88 3.03
CA GLY A 382 3.76 18.17 1.95
C GLY A 382 4.83 19.23 2.27
N ASN A 383 4.95 19.66 3.52
CA ASN A 383 6.00 20.55 4.00
C ASN A 383 6.91 19.82 4.98
N TRP A 384 8.12 20.35 5.14
CA TRP A 384 9.12 19.85 6.08
C TRP A 384 9.39 20.87 7.18
N SER A 385 9.59 20.39 8.41
CA SER A 385 9.99 21.21 9.56
C SER A 385 11.00 20.50 10.43
N ILE A 386 11.99 21.23 10.97
CA ILE A 386 12.89 20.73 12.01
C ILE A 386 12.53 21.42 13.32
N VAL A 387 12.08 20.64 14.30
CA VAL A 387 11.62 21.12 15.61
C VAL A 387 12.40 20.44 16.74
N GLY A 388 12.36 21.01 17.94
CA GLY A 388 13.00 20.40 19.12
C GLY A 388 12.20 19.22 19.66
N THR A 389 12.87 18.23 20.24
CA THR A 389 12.24 17.05 20.86
C THR A 389 11.76 17.31 22.30
N GLY A 390 12.15 18.44 22.90
CA GLY A 390 11.87 18.77 24.30
C GLY A 390 10.38 18.99 24.63
N GLY A 391 9.61 19.60 23.73
CA GLY A 391 8.20 19.92 23.94
C GLY A 391 7.39 19.93 22.64
N LYS A 392 6.08 20.05 22.76
CA LYS A 392 5.15 20.02 21.62
C LYS A 392 5.42 21.17 20.64
N PRO A 393 5.70 20.91 19.35
CA PRO A 393 5.89 21.96 18.35
C PRO A 393 4.58 22.74 18.12
N LYS A 394 4.72 24.05 17.86
CA LYS A 394 3.61 24.89 17.41
C LYS A 394 3.37 24.70 15.91
N ASN A 395 2.15 24.98 15.44
CA ASN A 395 1.85 24.93 14.01
C ASN A 395 2.76 25.90 13.23
N GLY A 396 3.44 25.40 12.20
CA GLY A 396 4.36 26.17 11.36
C GLY A 396 5.77 26.36 11.94
N ASP A 397 6.04 25.85 13.15
CA ASP A 397 7.36 25.93 13.78
C ASP A 397 8.42 25.16 12.97
N GLY A 398 9.64 25.70 12.92
CA GLY A 398 10.79 25.05 12.27
C GLY A 398 10.65 24.78 10.78
N LYS A 399 9.68 25.39 10.07
CA LYS A 399 9.41 25.13 8.65
C LYS A 399 10.64 25.41 7.77
N LEU A 400 11.02 24.43 6.94
CA LEU A 400 12.14 24.55 6.00
C LEU A 400 11.75 25.33 4.76
N LYS A 401 12.68 26.17 4.28
CA LYS A 401 12.59 26.86 2.99
C LYS A 401 12.92 25.87 1.87
N THR A 402 11.89 25.37 1.19
CA THR A 402 12.00 24.39 0.10
C THR A 402 11.82 25.05 -1.28
N ASN A 403 12.56 26.13 -1.53
CA ASN A 403 12.62 26.84 -2.82
C ASN A 403 13.82 26.36 -3.64
N LEU A 404 13.97 25.04 -3.74
CA LEU A 404 15.10 24.39 -4.41
C LEU A 404 14.93 24.50 -5.92
N ARG A 405 16.06 24.44 -6.64
CA ARG A 405 16.06 24.36 -8.10
C ARG A 405 16.98 23.25 -8.57
N ILE A 406 16.55 22.55 -9.61
CA ILE A 406 17.32 21.50 -10.26
C ILE A 406 17.41 21.77 -11.75
N LYS A 407 18.56 21.47 -12.34
CA LYS A 407 18.77 21.52 -13.78
C LYS A 407 18.51 20.13 -14.34
N VAL A 408 17.31 19.91 -14.86
CA VAL A 408 16.91 18.64 -15.46
C VAL A 408 17.53 18.52 -16.85
N ASP A 409 18.19 17.39 -17.11
CA ASP A 409 18.62 16.98 -18.45
C ASP A 409 17.87 15.68 -18.82
N PRO A 410 16.72 15.79 -19.50
CA PRO A 410 15.90 14.62 -19.82
C PRO A 410 16.67 13.56 -20.61
N LYS A 411 17.59 13.94 -21.49
CA LYS A 411 18.33 12.97 -22.32
C LYS A 411 19.26 12.10 -21.47
N ALA A 412 19.93 12.71 -20.48
CA ALA A 412 20.76 11.97 -19.54
C ALA A 412 19.91 11.07 -18.63
N GLU A 413 18.79 11.59 -18.12
CA GLU A 413 17.86 10.82 -17.29
C GLU A 413 17.24 9.65 -18.06
N TYR A 414 16.89 9.80 -19.34
CA TYR A 414 16.30 8.72 -20.13
C TYR A 414 17.26 7.52 -20.29
N GLN A 415 18.56 7.77 -20.43
CA GLN A 415 19.59 6.71 -20.47
C GLN A 415 19.66 5.96 -19.13
N GLN A 416 19.63 6.71 -18.02
CA GLN A 416 19.63 6.14 -16.68
C GLN A 416 18.37 5.31 -16.42
N ILE A 417 17.19 5.88 -16.72
CA ILE A 417 15.89 5.23 -16.49
C ILE A 417 15.76 3.95 -17.31
N PHE A 418 16.20 3.96 -18.57
CA PHE A 418 16.19 2.74 -19.38
C PHE A 418 17.06 1.64 -18.78
N LYS A 419 18.29 1.98 -18.38
CA LYS A 419 19.20 1.03 -17.70
C LYS A 419 18.67 0.59 -16.33
N GLU A 420 18.01 1.48 -15.60
CA GLU A 420 17.35 1.16 -14.34
C GLU A 420 16.17 0.21 -14.55
N GLY A 421 15.34 0.40 -15.57
CA GLY A 421 14.26 -0.54 -15.91
C GLY A 421 14.80 -1.93 -16.26
N TRP A 422 15.90 -1.98 -17.01
CA TRP A 422 16.59 -3.23 -17.32
C TRP A 422 17.10 -3.94 -16.04
N ARG A 423 17.73 -3.19 -15.11
CA ARG A 423 18.16 -3.73 -13.81
C ARG A 423 16.99 -4.15 -12.94
N PHE A 424 15.90 -3.39 -12.90
CA PHE A 424 14.74 -3.73 -12.09
C PHE A 424 14.17 -5.10 -12.47
N MET A 425 14.04 -5.40 -13.77
CA MET A 425 13.60 -6.73 -14.17
C MET A 425 14.62 -7.82 -13.78
N ARG A 426 15.93 -7.56 -13.90
CA ARG A 426 16.99 -8.50 -13.48
C ARG A 426 16.97 -8.76 -11.96
N ASP A 427 16.81 -7.70 -11.18
CA ASP A 427 17.08 -7.68 -9.74
C ASP A 427 15.84 -8.08 -8.93
N PHE A 428 14.64 -7.77 -9.43
CA PHE A 428 13.39 -7.93 -8.68
C PHE A 428 12.52 -9.08 -9.20
N LEU A 429 12.69 -9.55 -10.43
CA LEU A 429 11.83 -10.61 -10.96
C LEU A 429 11.90 -11.88 -10.08
N TYR A 430 10.76 -12.52 -9.89
CA TYR A 430 10.61 -13.70 -9.03
C TYR A 430 11.49 -14.91 -9.41
N VAL A 431 12.09 -14.90 -10.61
CA VAL A 431 13.01 -15.94 -11.11
C VAL A 431 14.32 -15.34 -11.62
N ASN A 432 15.43 -15.97 -11.27
CA ASN A 432 16.77 -15.52 -11.62
C ASN A 432 17.11 -15.64 -13.11
N ASN A 433 16.44 -16.52 -13.86
CA ASN A 433 16.75 -16.77 -15.26
C ASN A 433 15.95 -15.89 -16.24
N VAL A 434 15.11 -14.97 -15.75
CA VAL A 434 14.33 -14.05 -16.58
C VAL A 434 13.49 -14.77 -17.64
N HIS A 435 12.83 -15.88 -17.26
CA HIS A 435 12.11 -16.78 -18.18
C HIS A 435 12.95 -17.32 -19.35
N GLY A 436 14.27 -17.36 -19.20
CA GLY A 436 15.20 -17.78 -20.25
C GLY A 436 15.53 -16.68 -21.27
N ALA A 437 15.01 -15.47 -21.10
CA ALA A 437 15.32 -14.34 -21.97
C ALA A 437 16.83 -14.01 -21.92
N PRO A 438 17.50 -13.76 -23.06
CA PRO A 438 18.92 -13.39 -23.09
C PRO A 438 19.09 -11.92 -22.68
N TRP A 439 18.87 -11.63 -21.39
CA TRP A 439 18.57 -10.29 -20.88
C TRP A 439 19.63 -9.22 -21.20
N ASN A 440 20.91 -9.59 -21.23
CA ASN A 440 21.99 -8.67 -21.66
C ASN A 440 21.89 -8.31 -23.15
N LYS A 441 21.55 -9.28 -24.02
CA LYS A 441 21.38 -9.03 -25.47
C LYS A 441 20.14 -8.18 -25.74
N ILE A 442 19.06 -8.39 -24.98
CA ILE A 442 17.85 -7.57 -25.07
C ILE A 442 18.19 -6.11 -24.76
N TYR A 443 18.97 -5.83 -23.71
CA TYR A 443 19.46 -4.47 -23.45
C TYR A 443 20.21 -3.88 -24.64
N GLU A 444 21.11 -4.64 -25.28
CA GLU A 444 21.85 -4.21 -26.47
C GLU A 444 20.93 -3.90 -27.66
N TRP A 445 19.84 -4.65 -27.85
CA TRP A 445 18.88 -4.43 -28.93
C TRP A 445 18.16 -3.08 -28.80
N TYR A 446 17.73 -2.73 -27.58
CA TYR A 446 16.90 -1.56 -27.31
C TYR A 446 17.70 -0.30 -26.92
N SER A 447 18.90 -0.44 -26.35
CA SER A 447 19.73 0.69 -25.90
C SER A 447 19.96 1.79 -26.96
N PRO A 448 20.24 1.46 -28.25
CA PRO A 448 20.42 2.49 -29.28
C PRO A 448 19.20 3.42 -29.44
N TRP A 449 18.00 2.93 -29.15
CA TRP A 449 16.74 3.66 -29.36
C TRP A 449 16.59 4.82 -28.39
N ILE A 450 17.24 4.77 -27.22
CA ILE A 450 17.14 5.82 -26.20
C ILE A 450 17.72 7.15 -26.69
N SER A 451 18.69 7.11 -27.60
CA SER A 451 19.23 8.32 -28.24
C SER A 451 18.19 9.06 -29.10
N HIS A 452 17.11 8.39 -29.49
CA HIS A 452 16.03 8.91 -30.34
C HIS A 452 14.78 9.33 -29.55
N VAL A 453 14.68 8.99 -28.26
CA VAL A 453 13.57 9.41 -27.38
C VAL A 453 13.50 10.94 -27.30
N ARG A 454 12.30 11.51 -27.52
CA ARG A 454 12.05 12.96 -27.44
C ARG A 454 10.91 13.33 -26.49
N HIS A 455 10.13 12.36 -26.05
CA HIS A 455 9.07 12.53 -25.07
C HIS A 455 9.10 11.42 -24.02
N ARG A 456 8.58 11.70 -22.83
CA ARG A 456 8.57 10.73 -21.73
C ARG A 456 7.70 9.51 -22.01
N THR A 457 6.68 9.65 -22.85
CA THR A 457 5.89 8.51 -23.37
C THR A 457 6.69 7.61 -24.29
N ASP A 458 7.61 8.15 -25.11
CA ASP A 458 8.48 7.34 -25.96
C ASP A 458 9.37 6.46 -25.08
N LEU A 459 9.90 7.02 -23.98
CA LEU A 459 10.68 6.25 -23.02
C LEU A 459 9.83 5.17 -22.34
N ASN A 460 8.60 5.49 -21.90
CA ASN A 460 7.69 4.48 -21.36
C ASN A 460 7.50 3.34 -22.35
N TYR A 461 7.26 3.66 -23.63
CA TYR A 461 7.10 2.65 -24.68
C TYR A 461 8.34 1.77 -24.83
N VAL A 462 9.55 2.34 -24.90
CA VAL A 462 10.79 1.55 -25.07
C VAL A 462 11.08 0.67 -23.85
N VAL A 463 10.85 1.17 -22.63
CA VAL A 463 11.02 0.36 -21.40
C VAL A 463 9.97 -0.75 -21.33
N ASP A 464 8.73 -0.47 -21.74
CA ASP A 464 7.62 -1.42 -21.73
C ASP A 464 7.85 -2.58 -22.72
N ILE A 465 8.26 -2.29 -23.96
CA ILE A 465 8.57 -3.35 -24.95
C ILE A 465 9.79 -4.18 -24.55
N MET A 466 10.83 -3.58 -23.96
CA MET A 466 11.97 -4.31 -23.43
C MET A 466 11.53 -5.26 -22.31
N SER A 467 10.66 -4.79 -21.42
CA SER A 467 10.08 -5.60 -20.34
C SER A 467 9.18 -6.72 -20.88
N GLY A 468 8.47 -6.45 -21.98
CA GLY A 468 7.58 -7.41 -22.66
C GLY A 468 8.30 -8.65 -23.20
N GLU A 469 9.60 -8.60 -23.45
CA GLU A 469 10.40 -9.76 -23.89
C GLU A 469 10.41 -10.91 -22.85
N VAL A 470 10.09 -10.62 -21.59
CA VAL A 470 10.00 -11.63 -20.52
C VAL A 470 8.70 -12.45 -20.61
N SER A 471 7.69 -11.94 -21.34
CA SER A 471 6.37 -12.59 -21.48
C SER A 471 5.74 -12.96 -20.14
N VAL A 472 5.62 -11.97 -19.25
CA VAL A 472 5.06 -12.13 -17.90
C VAL A 472 3.97 -11.08 -17.65
N GLY A 473 2.87 -11.53 -17.04
CA GLY A 473 1.82 -10.67 -16.51
C GLY A 473 2.38 -9.70 -15.47
N HIS A 474 1.65 -8.63 -15.21
CA HIS A 474 2.03 -7.60 -14.23
C HIS A 474 3.34 -6.84 -14.49
N SER A 475 3.93 -6.96 -15.66
CA SER A 475 4.95 -6.03 -16.15
C SER A 475 4.27 -4.75 -16.65
N TYR A 476 4.40 -3.65 -15.90
CA TYR A 476 3.79 -2.36 -16.25
C TYR A 476 4.80 -1.23 -16.21
N VAL A 477 4.67 -0.28 -17.14
CA VAL A 477 5.46 0.97 -17.16
C VAL A 477 4.53 2.18 -17.26
N SER A 478 4.74 3.20 -16.44
CA SER A 478 3.87 4.38 -16.43
C SER A 478 4.47 5.63 -15.78
N GLY A 479 3.81 6.77 -16.02
CA GLY A 479 4.10 8.03 -15.35
C GLY A 479 5.40 8.69 -15.82
N GLY A 480 6.07 9.34 -14.86
CA GLY A 480 7.25 10.15 -15.08
C GLY A 480 6.93 11.62 -15.35
N ASP A 481 7.96 12.32 -15.78
CA ASP A 481 7.94 13.74 -16.11
C ASP A 481 7.23 13.99 -17.46
N GLN A 482 5.89 14.05 -17.38
CA GLN A 482 4.99 14.32 -18.51
C GLN A 482 4.62 15.82 -18.54
N PRO A 483 4.32 16.40 -19.71
CA PRO A 483 3.79 17.76 -19.81
C PRO A 483 2.52 17.94 -18.98
N ASP A 484 2.39 19.10 -18.33
CA ASP A 484 1.14 19.50 -17.69
C ASP A 484 0.03 19.63 -18.75
N ILE A 485 -1.13 19.06 -18.46
CA ILE A 485 -2.34 19.18 -19.28
C ILE A 485 -3.41 19.96 -18.54
N ASP A 486 -3.99 20.96 -19.20
CA ASP A 486 -5.15 21.67 -18.67
C ASP A 486 -6.37 20.74 -18.69
N ASN A 487 -6.94 20.47 -17.52
CA ASN A 487 -8.15 19.67 -17.39
C ASN A 487 -9.36 20.59 -17.20
N VAL A 488 -10.32 20.53 -18.14
CA VAL A 488 -11.61 21.22 -18.02
C VAL A 488 -12.62 20.24 -17.39
N PRO A 489 -12.93 20.36 -16.08
CA PRO A 489 -13.89 19.45 -15.45
C PRO A 489 -15.28 19.66 -16.03
N VAL A 490 -15.88 18.59 -16.56
CA VAL A 490 -17.26 18.58 -17.04
C VAL A 490 -18.16 18.00 -15.95
N GLY A 491 -19.24 18.70 -15.62
CA GLY A 491 -20.26 18.20 -14.70
C GLY A 491 -21.18 17.21 -15.39
N LEU A 492 -21.41 16.06 -14.76
CA LEU A 492 -22.28 15.00 -15.27
C LEU A 492 -23.54 14.89 -14.41
N LEU A 493 -24.68 14.55 -15.01
CA LEU A 493 -26.01 14.65 -14.39
C LEU A 493 -26.54 13.33 -13.80
N GLY A 494 -25.84 12.22 -14.00
CA GLY A 494 -26.31 10.88 -13.68
C GLY A 494 -27.44 10.43 -14.60
N CYS A 495 -27.34 10.66 -15.92
CA CYS A 495 -28.40 10.26 -16.86
C CYS A 495 -27.89 9.88 -18.24
N ASP A 496 -28.74 9.20 -19.00
CA ASP A 496 -28.59 9.04 -20.46
C ASP A 496 -29.55 9.98 -21.19
N PHE A 497 -29.09 10.49 -22.32
CA PHE A 497 -29.87 11.36 -23.19
C PHE A 497 -30.38 10.61 -24.42
N ALA A 498 -31.61 10.91 -24.84
CA ALA A 498 -32.12 10.60 -26.17
C ALA A 498 -32.53 11.90 -26.87
N VAL A 499 -32.40 11.94 -28.19
CA VAL A 499 -32.91 13.05 -29.00
C VAL A 499 -34.33 12.71 -29.45
N GLN A 500 -35.28 13.58 -29.15
CA GLN A 500 -36.66 13.49 -29.62
C GLN A 500 -37.15 14.89 -29.98
N ASP A 501 -37.82 15.03 -31.13
CA ASP A 501 -38.41 16.30 -31.60
C ASP A 501 -37.41 17.48 -31.64
N GLY A 502 -36.12 17.18 -31.87
CA GLY A 502 -35.05 18.18 -31.92
C GLY A 502 -34.49 18.61 -30.54
N TYR A 503 -34.92 17.99 -29.44
CA TYR A 503 -34.47 18.31 -28.08
C TYR A 503 -33.93 17.07 -27.35
N TYR A 504 -33.16 17.31 -26.28
CA TYR A 504 -32.69 16.24 -25.40
C TYR A 504 -33.75 15.87 -24.37
N LYS A 505 -33.98 14.57 -24.24
CA LYS A 505 -34.88 13.95 -23.28
C LYS A 505 -34.07 13.02 -22.37
N PHE A 506 -34.40 12.97 -21.09
CA PHE A 506 -33.78 12.03 -20.16
C PHE A 506 -34.27 10.63 -20.47
N ALA A 507 -33.44 9.81 -21.12
CA ALA A 507 -33.75 8.43 -21.46
C ALA A 507 -33.68 7.51 -20.25
N ARG A 508 -32.67 7.73 -19.40
CA ARG A 508 -32.44 6.99 -18.15
C ARG A 508 -31.97 7.97 -17.09
N ILE A 509 -32.46 7.84 -15.87
CA ILE A 509 -31.92 8.56 -14.70
C ILE A 509 -31.36 7.54 -13.73
N TYR A 510 -30.05 7.61 -13.51
CA TYR A 510 -29.35 6.74 -12.57
C TYR A 510 -29.57 7.26 -11.14
N THR A 511 -29.81 6.34 -10.20
CA THR A 511 -30.05 6.67 -8.79
C THR A 511 -28.81 6.44 -7.94
N GLY A 512 -28.81 6.98 -6.71
CA GLY A 512 -27.76 6.68 -5.74
C GLY A 512 -27.80 5.24 -5.23
N GLU A 513 -28.86 4.49 -5.52
CA GLU A 513 -29.18 3.18 -4.93
C GLU A 513 -29.25 3.21 -3.39
N ASN A 514 -29.90 2.22 -2.78
CA ASN A 514 -30.04 2.20 -1.32
C ASN A 514 -28.69 1.91 -0.61
N TRP A 515 -28.45 2.55 0.54
CA TRP A 515 -27.31 2.29 1.42
C TRP A 515 -25.93 2.59 0.79
N ASN A 516 -25.84 3.61 -0.06
CA ASN A 516 -24.59 4.06 -0.69
C ASN A 516 -24.33 5.55 -0.39
N PRO A 517 -23.76 5.90 0.77
CA PRO A 517 -23.55 7.31 1.14
C PRO A 517 -22.59 8.07 0.20
N GLU A 518 -21.74 7.36 -0.53
CA GLU A 518 -20.75 7.93 -1.44
C GLU A 518 -21.31 8.19 -2.86
N LEU A 519 -22.46 7.62 -3.23
CA LEU A 519 -23.06 7.80 -4.55
C LEU A 519 -23.94 9.05 -4.58
N ARG A 520 -23.53 10.03 -5.41
CA ARG A 520 -24.27 11.28 -5.61
C ARG A 520 -24.96 11.23 -6.97
N ALA A 521 -26.29 11.16 -6.99
CA ALA A 521 -27.12 11.13 -8.19
C ALA A 521 -27.82 12.48 -8.42
N PRO A 522 -27.30 13.36 -9.30
CA PRO A 522 -27.74 14.75 -9.39
C PRO A 522 -29.23 14.94 -9.69
N LEU A 523 -29.82 14.07 -10.51
CA LEU A 523 -31.23 14.17 -10.93
C LEU A 523 -32.18 13.28 -10.13
N ALA A 524 -31.67 12.33 -9.33
CA ALA A 524 -32.48 11.37 -8.60
C ALA A 524 -32.74 11.77 -7.13
N LEU A 525 -32.39 13.00 -6.75
CA LEU A 525 -32.67 13.50 -5.40
C LEU A 525 -34.18 13.63 -5.18
N PRO A 526 -34.74 13.04 -4.11
CA PRO A 526 -36.14 13.21 -3.76
C PRO A 526 -36.51 14.69 -3.63
N GLY A 527 -37.63 15.08 -4.25
CA GLY A 527 -38.13 16.47 -4.23
C GLY A 527 -37.79 17.31 -5.46
N LEU A 528 -36.89 16.87 -6.35
CA LEU A 528 -36.60 17.60 -7.60
C LEU A 528 -37.74 17.54 -8.63
N GLY A 529 -38.56 16.48 -8.60
CA GLY A 529 -39.71 16.32 -9.50
C GLY A 529 -39.34 16.12 -10.97
N ILE A 530 -38.13 15.64 -11.25
CA ILE A 530 -37.62 15.27 -12.58
C ILE A 530 -37.85 13.77 -12.76
N LYS A 531 -38.28 13.34 -13.95
CA LYS A 531 -38.46 11.93 -14.28
C LYS A 531 -37.89 11.59 -15.65
N GLU A 532 -37.64 10.30 -15.86
CA GLU A 532 -37.37 9.77 -17.19
C GLU A 532 -38.48 10.20 -18.15
N GLY A 533 -38.07 10.66 -19.32
CA GLY A 533 -38.93 11.20 -20.36
C GLY A 533 -39.16 12.71 -20.32
N ASP A 534 -38.73 13.43 -19.29
CA ASP A 534 -38.71 14.90 -19.32
C ASP A 534 -37.61 15.40 -20.27
N PHE A 535 -37.85 16.56 -20.88
CA PHE A 535 -36.93 17.28 -21.77
C PHE A 535 -36.06 18.25 -20.98
N LEU A 536 -34.78 18.31 -21.33
CA LEU A 536 -33.83 19.31 -20.85
C LEU A 536 -33.75 20.46 -21.86
N LEU A 537 -34.25 21.63 -21.46
CA LEU A 537 -34.42 22.78 -22.34
C LEU A 537 -33.33 23.83 -22.16
N GLU A 538 -32.78 23.97 -20.96
CA GLU A 538 -31.67 24.88 -20.69
C GLU A 538 -30.71 24.32 -19.64
N ILE A 539 -29.43 24.66 -19.79
CA ILE A 539 -28.37 24.43 -18.80
C ILE A 539 -27.80 25.80 -18.41
N ASP A 540 -27.97 26.16 -17.15
CA ASP A 540 -27.53 27.44 -16.55
C ASP A 540 -28.00 28.67 -17.35
N GLY A 541 -29.25 28.64 -17.80
CA GLY A 541 -29.88 29.69 -18.59
C GLY A 541 -29.47 29.74 -20.07
N LYS A 542 -28.66 28.80 -20.54
CA LYS A 542 -28.34 28.64 -21.97
C LYS A 542 -29.29 27.63 -22.62
N PRO A 543 -29.99 27.99 -23.71
CA PRO A 543 -30.86 27.07 -24.44
C PRO A 543 -30.11 25.83 -24.93
N LEU A 544 -30.77 24.67 -24.82
CA LEU A 544 -30.26 23.38 -25.25
C LEU A 544 -31.25 22.74 -26.22
N ASN A 545 -30.78 22.46 -27.43
CA ASN A 545 -31.45 21.62 -28.42
C ASN A 545 -30.45 20.59 -28.94
N SER A 546 -30.92 19.66 -29.78
CA SER A 546 -30.09 18.56 -30.32
C SER A 546 -28.91 18.98 -31.21
N ALA A 547 -28.83 20.25 -31.61
CA ALA A 547 -27.67 20.77 -32.36
C ALA A 547 -26.52 21.20 -31.43
N VAL A 548 -26.76 21.31 -30.13
CA VAL A 548 -25.75 21.72 -29.13
C VAL A 548 -25.32 20.51 -28.33
N ASN A 549 -24.02 20.20 -28.28
CA ASN A 549 -23.51 19.16 -27.40
C ASN A 549 -23.79 19.53 -25.93
N PRO A 550 -24.61 18.77 -25.18
CA PRO A 550 -25.00 19.12 -23.82
C PRO A 550 -23.80 19.22 -22.88
N TYR A 551 -22.75 18.42 -23.11
CA TYR A 551 -21.55 18.42 -22.29
C TYR A 551 -20.74 19.71 -22.41
N SER A 552 -20.83 20.42 -23.54
CA SER A 552 -20.17 21.73 -23.70
C SER A 552 -20.76 22.80 -22.77
N LEU A 553 -22.04 22.71 -22.45
CA LEU A 553 -22.70 23.61 -21.49
C LEU A 553 -22.42 23.23 -20.03
N LEU A 554 -21.83 22.05 -19.81
CA LEU A 554 -21.49 21.51 -18.50
C LEU A 554 -19.99 21.64 -18.16
N GLU A 555 -19.20 22.25 -19.04
CA GLU A 555 -17.82 22.62 -18.73
C GLU A 555 -17.74 23.54 -17.49
N GLN A 556 -16.80 23.26 -16.59
CA GLN A 556 -16.60 23.96 -15.31
C GLN A 556 -17.81 23.92 -14.36
N THR A 557 -18.72 22.95 -14.51
CA THR A 557 -19.90 22.79 -13.63
C THR A 557 -19.78 21.65 -12.63
N ALA A 558 -18.74 20.81 -12.73
CA ALA A 558 -18.60 19.66 -11.87
C ALA A 558 -18.44 20.07 -10.39
N ASP A 559 -19.19 19.41 -9.50
CA ASP A 559 -19.28 19.72 -8.06
C ASP A 559 -19.71 21.16 -7.74
N ARG A 560 -20.37 21.86 -8.68
CA ARG A 560 -20.93 23.20 -8.50
C ARG A 560 -22.44 23.19 -8.73
N GLU A 561 -23.20 23.91 -7.91
CA GLU A 561 -24.64 24.06 -8.11
C GLU A 561 -24.94 24.84 -9.41
N ILE A 562 -25.82 24.29 -10.25
CA ILE A 562 -26.29 24.91 -11.51
C ILE A 562 -27.80 24.76 -11.66
N TYR A 563 -28.43 25.66 -12.41
CA TYR A 563 -29.85 25.54 -12.76
C TYR A 563 -30.05 24.77 -14.05
N LEU A 564 -30.98 23.82 -14.06
CA LEU A 564 -31.53 23.23 -15.28
C LEU A 564 -32.96 23.72 -15.48
N THR A 565 -33.37 23.90 -16.74
CA THR A 565 -34.77 24.12 -17.10
C THR A 565 -35.30 22.85 -17.77
N VAL A 566 -36.30 22.22 -17.17
CA VAL A 566 -36.85 20.92 -17.59
C VAL A 566 -38.36 20.98 -17.80
N ASN A 567 -38.91 20.17 -18.71
CA ASN A 567 -40.35 20.10 -18.93
C ASN A 567 -40.79 18.73 -19.48
N SER A 568 -42.07 18.36 -19.35
CA SER A 568 -42.60 17.13 -19.95
C SER A 568 -42.80 17.22 -21.47
N THR A 569 -42.70 18.41 -22.04
CA THR A 569 -42.78 18.68 -23.49
C THR A 569 -41.56 19.47 -23.96
N PRO A 570 -41.22 19.45 -25.26
CA PRO A 570 -40.08 20.20 -25.82
C PRO A 570 -40.41 21.70 -25.98
N GLN A 571 -41.06 22.32 -24.99
CA GLN A 571 -41.52 23.70 -25.01
C GLN A 571 -41.21 24.40 -23.69
N MET A 572 -40.90 25.70 -23.73
CA MET A 572 -40.65 26.49 -22.51
C MET A 572 -41.91 26.73 -21.67
N GLN A 573 -43.10 26.63 -22.27
CA GLN A 573 -44.35 26.84 -21.55
C GLN A 573 -44.57 25.74 -20.51
N GLY A 574 -44.65 26.13 -19.24
CA GLY A 574 -44.79 25.18 -18.12
C GLY A 574 -43.48 24.52 -17.66
N ALA A 575 -42.34 24.92 -18.23
CA ALA A 575 -41.04 24.42 -17.82
C ALA A 575 -40.70 24.83 -16.37
N LYS A 576 -39.97 23.96 -15.67
CA LYS A 576 -39.55 24.15 -14.28
C LYS A 576 -38.06 24.36 -14.23
N LYS A 577 -37.63 25.29 -13.38
CA LYS A 577 -36.22 25.51 -13.07
C LYS A 577 -35.85 24.73 -11.81
N VAL A 578 -34.82 23.90 -11.90
CA VAL A 578 -34.36 23.01 -10.82
C VAL A 578 -32.88 23.24 -10.55
N LEU A 579 -32.50 23.33 -9.28
CA LEU A 579 -31.11 23.47 -8.87
C LEU A 579 -30.51 22.07 -8.64
N VAL A 580 -29.41 21.76 -9.32
CA VAL A 580 -28.73 20.47 -9.21
C VAL A 580 -27.24 20.68 -8.99
N LYS A 581 -26.56 19.65 -8.48
CA LYS A 581 -25.11 19.63 -8.34
C LYS A 581 -24.52 18.50 -9.17
N PRO A 582 -24.04 18.77 -10.39
CA PRO A 582 -23.44 17.76 -11.27
C PRO A 582 -22.20 17.13 -10.61
N VAL A 583 -21.93 15.87 -10.95
CA VAL A 583 -20.77 15.12 -10.44
C VAL A 583 -19.65 15.06 -11.45
N ARG A 584 -18.40 14.92 -10.99
CA ARG A 584 -17.24 14.75 -11.88
C ARG A 584 -17.19 13.41 -12.61
N SER A 585 -17.91 12.41 -12.11
CA SER A 585 -17.93 11.06 -12.67
C SER A 585 -19.23 10.36 -12.33
N GLU A 586 -19.84 9.71 -13.32
CA GLU A 586 -21.01 8.85 -13.16
C GLU A 586 -20.63 7.36 -13.08
N ARG A 587 -19.33 7.01 -13.11
CA ARG A 587 -18.87 5.62 -13.14
C ARG A 587 -19.50 4.80 -12.02
N GLY A 588 -19.55 5.35 -10.80
CA GLY A 588 -20.18 4.70 -9.65
C GLY A 588 -21.66 4.44 -9.86
N LEU A 589 -22.43 5.47 -10.28
CA LEU A 589 -23.87 5.35 -10.52
C LEU A 589 -24.19 4.26 -11.55
N ARG A 590 -23.46 4.25 -12.67
CA ARG A 590 -23.64 3.27 -13.75
C ARG A 590 -23.23 1.86 -13.34
N THR A 591 -22.15 1.73 -12.57
CA THR A 591 -21.68 0.42 -12.07
C THR A 591 -22.71 -0.18 -11.13
N PHE A 592 -23.25 0.59 -10.18
CA PHE A 592 -24.23 0.08 -9.22
C PHE A 592 -25.60 -0.20 -9.85
N ASP A 593 -26.04 0.59 -10.83
CA ASP A 593 -27.25 0.29 -11.62
C ASP A 593 -27.09 -1.04 -12.37
N TRP A 594 -25.92 -1.30 -12.97
CA TRP A 594 -25.63 -2.60 -13.60
C TRP A 594 -25.62 -3.76 -12.58
N ILE A 595 -24.98 -3.60 -11.42
CA ILE A 595 -24.96 -4.62 -10.35
C ILE A 595 -26.38 -4.94 -9.86
N GLU A 596 -27.18 -3.92 -9.53
CA GLU A 596 -28.55 -4.10 -9.04
C GLU A 596 -29.49 -4.61 -10.14
N GLY A 597 -29.25 -4.22 -11.40
CA GLY A 597 -29.91 -4.78 -12.57
C GLY A 597 -29.70 -6.29 -12.67
N ASN A 598 -28.45 -6.75 -12.57
CA ASN A 598 -28.12 -8.18 -12.59
C ASN A 598 -28.72 -8.91 -11.38
N ARG A 599 -28.66 -8.33 -10.18
CA ARG A 599 -29.28 -8.93 -8.98
C ARG A 599 -30.79 -9.12 -9.16
N LYS A 600 -31.49 -8.11 -9.70
CA LYS A 600 -32.92 -8.20 -10.02
C LYS A 600 -33.18 -9.25 -11.10
N LYS A 601 -32.31 -9.34 -12.11
CA LYS A 601 -32.43 -10.34 -13.18
C LYS A 601 -32.27 -11.76 -12.67
N VAL A 602 -31.31 -12.02 -11.78
CA VAL A 602 -31.14 -13.32 -11.12
C VAL A 602 -32.36 -13.67 -10.28
N ALA A 603 -32.91 -12.70 -9.55
CA ALA A 603 -34.14 -12.92 -8.79
C ALA A 603 -35.34 -13.25 -9.71
N GLU A 604 -35.49 -12.55 -10.84
CA GLU A 604 -36.54 -12.83 -11.84
C GLU A 604 -36.39 -14.26 -12.41
N LEU A 605 -35.21 -14.58 -12.95
CA LEU A 605 -34.94 -15.85 -13.64
C LEU A 605 -35.00 -17.07 -12.71
N SER A 606 -34.67 -16.89 -11.42
CA SER A 606 -34.69 -17.98 -10.43
C SER A 606 -35.98 -18.06 -9.61
N GLY A 607 -36.94 -17.13 -9.81
CA GLY A 607 -38.12 -17.01 -8.95
C GLY A 607 -37.77 -16.64 -7.51
N GLY A 608 -36.73 -15.82 -7.32
CA GLY A 608 -36.26 -15.32 -6.01
C GLY A 608 -35.43 -16.31 -5.20
N LYS A 609 -35.03 -17.44 -5.79
CA LYS A 609 -34.33 -18.53 -5.10
C LYS A 609 -32.81 -18.34 -5.02
N LEU A 610 -32.19 -17.64 -5.96
CA LEU A 610 -30.74 -17.46 -5.98
C LEU A 610 -30.33 -16.08 -5.46
N ALA A 611 -29.25 -16.05 -4.69
CA ALA A 611 -28.52 -14.82 -4.40
C ALA A 611 -27.64 -14.45 -5.61
N TYR A 612 -27.31 -13.16 -5.73
CA TYR A 612 -26.30 -12.67 -6.66
C TYR A 612 -25.30 -11.79 -5.91
N VAL A 613 -24.01 -12.07 -6.12
CA VAL A 613 -22.89 -11.40 -5.46
C VAL A 613 -21.89 -11.00 -6.53
N TYR A 614 -21.71 -9.69 -6.75
CA TYR A 614 -20.67 -9.19 -7.64
C TYR A 614 -19.37 -8.92 -6.88
N VAL A 615 -18.25 -9.41 -7.40
CA VAL A 615 -16.91 -9.27 -6.82
C VAL A 615 -16.04 -8.43 -7.77
N PRO A 616 -15.98 -7.09 -7.60
CA PRO A 616 -15.30 -6.18 -8.55
C PRO A 616 -13.78 -6.31 -8.58
N ASN A 617 -13.18 -6.85 -7.53
CA ASN A 617 -11.75 -7.11 -7.37
C ASN A 617 -11.57 -8.11 -6.21
N THR A 618 -10.35 -8.58 -5.95
CA THR A 618 -10.02 -9.30 -4.71
C THR A 618 -9.27 -8.40 -3.71
N GLY A 619 -9.47 -7.09 -3.78
CA GLY A 619 -9.00 -6.11 -2.81
C GLY A 619 -10.11 -5.66 -1.86
N GLY A 620 -9.91 -4.52 -1.18
CA GLY A 620 -10.86 -4.00 -0.18
C GLY A 620 -12.28 -3.77 -0.73
N GLY A 621 -12.40 -3.29 -1.98
CA GLY A 621 -13.72 -3.11 -2.62
C GLY A 621 -14.46 -4.44 -2.85
N GLY A 622 -13.74 -5.48 -3.24
CA GLY A 622 -14.24 -6.86 -3.35
C GLY A 622 -14.69 -7.43 -2.02
N PHE A 623 -13.84 -7.29 -0.99
CA PHE A 623 -14.16 -7.73 0.36
C PHE A 623 -15.45 -7.08 0.89
N THR A 624 -15.58 -5.76 0.75
CA THR A 624 -16.81 -5.04 1.13
C THR A 624 -18.02 -5.48 0.31
N SER A 625 -17.88 -5.63 -1.01
CA SER A 625 -18.96 -6.06 -1.91
C SER A 625 -19.45 -7.47 -1.56
N PHE A 626 -18.54 -8.42 -1.41
CA PHE A 626 -18.86 -9.80 -1.04
C PHE A 626 -19.61 -9.85 0.29
N ASN A 627 -19.09 -9.20 1.34
CA ASN A 627 -19.73 -9.17 2.65
C ASN A 627 -21.15 -8.57 2.59
N ARG A 628 -21.31 -7.46 1.87
CA ARG A 628 -22.61 -6.81 1.70
C ARG A 628 -23.62 -7.72 0.98
N TYR A 629 -23.25 -8.26 -0.18
CA TYR A 629 -24.19 -8.97 -1.03
C TYR A 629 -24.41 -10.42 -0.60
N TYR A 630 -23.38 -11.13 -0.11
CA TYR A 630 -23.52 -12.52 0.32
C TYR A 630 -24.36 -12.62 1.60
N PHE A 631 -23.97 -11.90 2.66
CA PHE A 631 -24.59 -12.09 3.98
C PHE A 631 -25.99 -11.47 4.10
N SER A 632 -26.37 -10.52 3.23
CA SER A 632 -27.73 -9.98 3.18
C SER A 632 -28.75 -10.90 2.47
N GLN A 633 -28.28 -11.99 1.85
CA GLN A 633 -29.08 -12.92 1.05
C GLN A 633 -29.01 -14.36 1.57
N GLN A 634 -28.78 -14.56 2.87
CA GLN A 634 -28.67 -15.90 3.49
C GLN A 634 -29.97 -16.72 3.45
N ASP A 635 -31.11 -16.10 3.14
CA ASP A 635 -32.40 -16.77 2.93
C ASP A 635 -32.48 -17.52 1.59
N LYS A 636 -31.54 -17.25 0.67
CA LYS A 636 -31.53 -17.84 -0.67
C LYS A 636 -31.10 -19.30 -0.66
N LYS A 637 -31.55 -20.02 -1.69
CA LYS A 637 -31.38 -21.47 -1.89
C LYS A 637 -30.14 -21.82 -2.71
N GLY A 638 -29.37 -20.84 -3.13
CA GLY A 638 -28.13 -20.97 -3.90
C GLY A 638 -27.59 -19.58 -4.23
N VAL A 639 -26.43 -19.51 -4.86
CA VAL A 639 -25.79 -18.22 -5.16
C VAL A 639 -25.04 -18.22 -6.49
N ILE A 640 -25.18 -17.12 -7.23
CA ILE A 640 -24.31 -16.73 -8.34
C ILE A 640 -23.25 -15.79 -7.80
N ILE A 641 -21.98 -16.19 -7.93
CA ILE A 641 -20.83 -15.34 -7.67
C ILE A 641 -20.34 -14.78 -9.01
N ASP A 642 -20.57 -13.51 -9.25
CA ASP A 642 -20.12 -12.84 -10.47
C ASP A 642 -18.74 -12.23 -10.26
N GLU A 643 -17.73 -12.93 -10.77
CA GLU A 643 -16.31 -12.60 -10.68
C GLU A 643 -15.81 -11.91 -11.98
N ARG A 644 -16.68 -11.75 -12.98
CA ARG A 644 -16.32 -11.13 -14.26
C ARG A 644 -15.76 -9.72 -14.06
N ASN A 645 -14.69 -9.41 -14.78
CA ASN A 645 -13.98 -8.12 -14.72
C ASN A 645 -13.31 -7.80 -13.36
N ASN A 646 -13.07 -8.82 -12.53
CA ASN A 646 -12.35 -8.68 -11.27
C ASN A 646 -10.91 -8.23 -11.50
N GLY A 647 -10.55 -7.06 -10.97
CA GLY A 647 -9.24 -6.45 -11.15
C GLY A 647 -8.09 -7.04 -10.31
N GLY A 648 -8.32 -8.12 -9.58
CA GLY A 648 -7.33 -8.73 -8.69
C GLY A 648 -7.11 -7.99 -7.37
N GLY A 649 -6.02 -8.31 -6.68
CA GLY A 649 -5.77 -7.83 -5.32
C GLY A 649 -5.09 -8.90 -4.46
N SER A 650 -5.72 -9.23 -3.33
CA SER A 650 -5.26 -10.25 -2.38
C SER A 650 -5.68 -11.67 -2.81
N ALA A 651 -5.10 -12.68 -2.17
CA ALA A 651 -5.60 -14.05 -2.24
C ALA A 651 -6.95 -14.11 -1.53
N ALA A 652 -8.01 -14.46 -2.24
CA ALA A 652 -9.39 -14.44 -1.73
C ALA A 652 -9.76 -15.66 -0.86
N ASP A 653 -8.83 -16.13 -0.03
CA ASP A 653 -8.98 -17.26 0.89
C ASP A 653 -10.21 -17.10 1.80
N TYR A 654 -10.44 -15.91 2.35
CA TYR A 654 -11.63 -15.61 3.15
C TYR A 654 -12.93 -15.92 2.40
N MET A 655 -13.05 -15.50 1.13
CA MET A 655 -14.27 -15.76 0.35
C MET A 655 -14.46 -17.26 0.12
N ILE A 656 -13.38 -17.98 -0.17
CA ILE A 656 -13.38 -19.43 -0.32
C ILE A 656 -13.81 -20.11 0.97
N ASP A 657 -13.25 -19.73 2.11
CA ASP A 657 -13.60 -20.26 3.43
C ASP A 657 -15.08 -20.04 3.79
N ILE A 658 -15.69 -18.91 3.39
CA ILE A 658 -17.13 -18.67 3.56
C ILE A 658 -17.96 -19.57 2.62
N LEU A 659 -17.53 -19.73 1.37
CA LEU A 659 -18.25 -20.51 0.36
C LEU A 659 -18.14 -22.03 0.57
N ASP A 660 -17.06 -22.50 1.18
CA ASP A 660 -16.75 -23.91 1.45
C ASP A 660 -17.26 -24.40 2.82
N ARG A 661 -18.01 -23.57 3.56
CA ARG A 661 -18.49 -23.93 4.91
C ARG A 661 -19.39 -25.16 4.90
N GLU A 662 -19.13 -26.05 5.86
CA GLU A 662 -20.00 -27.18 6.17
C GLU A 662 -21.04 -26.82 7.24
N LEU A 663 -22.21 -27.47 7.17
CA LEU A 663 -23.25 -27.37 8.19
C LEU A 663 -23.00 -28.38 9.31
N PHE A 664 -22.72 -27.91 10.53
CA PHE A 664 -22.52 -28.81 11.68
C PHE A 664 -23.80 -29.18 12.41
N GLY A 665 -24.79 -28.28 12.44
CA GLY A 665 -26.02 -28.55 13.18
C GLY A 665 -26.93 -27.33 13.32
N TYR A 666 -27.84 -27.43 14.28
CA TYR A 666 -28.90 -26.45 14.54
C TYR A 666 -28.93 -26.08 16.01
N PHE A 667 -29.22 -24.82 16.29
CA PHE A 667 -29.67 -24.34 17.59
C PHE A 667 -31.16 -24.02 17.53
N ASN A 668 -31.83 -24.09 18.67
CA ASN A 668 -33.21 -23.65 18.83
C ASN A 668 -33.31 -22.63 19.99
N SER A 669 -34.39 -21.86 19.99
CA SER A 669 -34.78 -20.98 21.08
C SER A 669 -36.30 -21.01 21.20
N LYS A 670 -36.81 -20.82 22.42
CA LYS A 670 -38.24 -20.74 22.68
C LYS A 670 -38.79 -19.34 22.33
N THR A 671 -38.72 -19.00 21.04
CA THR A 671 -39.41 -17.85 20.44
C THR A 671 -40.80 -18.26 19.94
N GLU A 672 -41.64 -17.31 19.54
CA GLU A 672 -43.02 -17.57 19.10
C GLU A 672 -43.11 -18.68 18.04
N ASP A 673 -42.16 -18.71 17.10
CA ASP A 673 -42.10 -19.66 15.99
C ASP A 673 -41.19 -20.88 16.22
N ASN A 674 -40.47 -20.94 17.36
CA ASN A 674 -39.41 -21.92 17.66
C ASN A 674 -38.47 -22.16 16.47
N ARG A 675 -38.17 -21.13 15.68
CA ARG A 675 -37.41 -21.30 14.43
C ARG A 675 -35.95 -21.69 14.74
N PRO A 676 -35.45 -22.83 14.22
CA PRO A 676 -34.06 -23.20 14.40
C PRO A 676 -33.13 -22.35 13.52
N TRP A 677 -31.88 -22.19 13.92
CA TRP A 677 -30.83 -21.57 13.10
C TRP A 677 -29.60 -22.47 12.98
N THR A 678 -28.85 -22.33 11.89
CA THR A 678 -27.70 -23.20 11.59
C THR A 678 -26.46 -22.79 12.36
N THR A 679 -25.52 -23.72 12.50
CA THR A 679 -24.13 -23.43 12.87
C THR A 679 -23.16 -24.00 11.83
N PRO A 680 -22.34 -23.15 11.18
CA PRO A 680 -22.35 -21.68 11.26
C PRO A 680 -23.69 -21.05 10.85
N ILE A 681 -24.07 -19.90 11.41
CA ILE A 681 -25.32 -19.23 11.04
C ILE A 681 -25.22 -18.52 9.68
N ALA A 682 -24.03 -18.01 9.37
CA ALA A 682 -23.78 -17.19 8.20
C ALA A 682 -23.29 -18.04 7.03
N GLY A 683 -24.25 -18.57 6.25
CA GLY A 683 -23.96 -19.38 5.06
C GLY A 683 -25.17 -19.58 4.13
N ILE A 684 -24.89 -19.81 2.84
CA ILE A 684 -25.85 -20.23 1.82
C ILE A 684 -25.57 -21.70 1.48
N TRP A 685 -26.47 -22.60 1.91
CA TRP A 685 -26.24 -24.06 1.93
C TRP A 685 -26.52 -24.78 0.61
N GLY A 686 -27.02 -24.07 -0.39
CA GLY A 686 -27.28 -24.63 -1.71
C GLY A 686 -26.12 -24.50 -2.70
N PRO A 687 -26.39 -24.80 -3.99
CA PRO A 687 -25.42 -24.72 -5.06
C PRO A 687 -24.82 -23.32 -5.23
N LYS A 688 -23.55 -23.30 -5.64
CA LYS A 688 -22.76 -22.10 -5.91
C LYS A 688 -22.28 -22.19 -7.36
N VAL A 689 -22.48 -21.15 -8.15
CA VAL A 689 -21.97 -21.06 -9.52
C VAL A 689 -21.20 -19.77 -9.65
N MET A 690 -20.01 -19.81 -10.24
CA MET A 690 -19.18 -18.63 -10.44
C MET A 690 -19.14 -18.24 -11.92
N LEU A 691 -19.35 -16.96 -12.20
CA LEU A 691 -19.18 -16.39 -13.53
C LEU A 691 -17.78 -15.81 -13.66
N ILE A 692 -17.06 -16.18 -14.71
CA ILE A 692 -15.70 -15.70 -15.00
C ILE A 692 -15.60 -15.14 -16.43
N ASN A 693 -14.63 -14.27 -16.69
CA ASN A 693 -14.35 -13.82 -18.05
C ASN A 693 -12.89 -13.43 -18.29
N GLU A 694 -12.56 -13.12 -19.55
CA GLU A 694 -11.20 -12.75 -20.00
C GLU A 694 -10.64 -11.47 -19.41
N ARG A 695 -11.44 -10.72 -18.64
CA ARG A 695 -11.03 -9.46 -17.99
C ARG A 695 -10.80 -9.61 -16.49
N ALA A 696 -11.14 -10.76 -15.92
CA ALA A 696 -10.74 -11.12 -14.57
C ALA A 696 -9.28 -11.59 -14.57
N GLY A 697 -8.47 -11.15 -13.60
CA GLY A 697 -7.06 -11.50 -13.55
C GLY A 697 -6.39 -11.28 -12.20
N SER A 698 -5.15 -11.75 -12.02
CA SER A 698 -4.39 -11.66 -10.76
C SER A 698 -5.10 -12.41 -9.64
N GLY A 699 -5.47 -11.75 -8.54
CA GLY A 699 -6.36 -12.38 -7.57
C GLY A 699 -7.70 -12.86 -8.16
N GLY A 700 -8.15 -12.29 -9.28
CA GLY A 700 -9.27 -12.78 -10.10
C GLY A 700 -8.96 -14.02 -10.94
N ASP A 701 -7.69 -14.39 -11.14
CA ASP A 701 -7.33 -15.74 -11.59
C ASP A 701 -7.28 -16.72 -10.39
N LEU A 702 -6.76 -16.28 -9.24
CA LEU A 702 -6.58 -17.14 -8.06
C LEU A 702 -7.91 -17.53 -7.39
N LEU A 703 -8.91 -16.64 -7.37
CA LEU A 703 -10.23 -16.94 -6.82
C LEU A 703 -10.92 -18.12 -7.55
N PRO A 704 -11.11 -18.11 -8.87
CA PRO A 704 -11.69 -19.26 -9.59
C PRO A 704 -10.79 -20.50 -9.55
N TYR A 705 -9.47 -20.35 -9.50
CA TYR A 705 -8.54 -21.47 -9.27
C TYR A 705 -8.86 -22.18 -7.94
N MET A 706 -8.94 -21.43 -6.83
CA MET A 706 -9.26 -21.99 -5.50
C MET A 706 -10.68 -22.55 -5.45
N PHE A 707 -11.65 -21.89 -6.08
CA PHE A 707 -13.04 -22.34 -6.16
C PHE A 707 -13.15 -23.73 -6.82
N LYS A 708 -12.40 -23.94 -7.92
CA LYS A 708 -12.29 -25.22 -8.60
C LYS A 708 -11.51 -26.25 -7.78
N ALA A 709 -10.39 -25.86 -7.18
CA ALA A 709 -9.57 -26.75 -6.35
C ALA A 709 -10.32 -27.30 -5.12
N LYS A 710 -11.26 -26.52 -4.58
CA LYS A 710 -12.16 -26.91 -3.48
C LYS A 710 -13.45 -27.60 -3.93
N ASN A 711 -13.69 -27.71 -5.24
CA ASN A 711 -14.90 -28.31 -5.81
C ASN A 711 -16.19 -27.66 -5.28
N ILE A 712 -16.21 -26.33 -5.15
CA ILE A 712 -17.34 -25.58 -4.59
C ILE A 712 -18.54 -25.56 -5.57
N GLY A 713 -18.26 -25.52 -6.88
CA GLY A 713 -19.27 -25.55 -7.94
C GLY A 713 -18.67 -25.30 -9.32
N PRO A 714 -19.50 -25.21 -10.37
CA PRO A 714 -19.02 -24.98 -11.73
C PRO A 714 -18.67 -23.51 -12.01
N LEU A 715 -17.71 -23.33 -12.92
CA LEU A 715 -17.35 -22.05 -13.53
C LEU A 715 -18.05 -21.89 -14.88
N VAL A 716 -18.65 -20.71 -15.13
CA VAL A 716 -19.37 -20.38 -16.38
C VAL A 716 -18.81 -19.10 -16.98
N GLY A 717 -18.53 -19.09 -18.28
CA GLY A 717 -18.11 -17.88 -19.00
C GLY A 717 -16.94 -18.10 -19.93
N THR A 718 -15.91 -17.27 -19.85
CA THR A 718 -14.69 -17.36 -20.68
C THR A 718 -13.45 -17.49 -19.82
N ARG A 719 -12.37 -18.04 -20.39
CA ARG A 719 -11.08 -18.18 -19.71
C ARG A 719 -10.61 -16.82 -19.17
N THR A 720 -10.10 -16.81 -17.94
CA THR A 720 -9.55 -15.60 -17.29
C THR A 720 -8.24 -15.12 -17.94
N TRP A 721 -7.73 -13.97 -17.51
CA TRP A 721 -6.57 -13.32 -18.11
C TRP A 721 -5.28 -14.15 -18.08
N GLY A 722 -5.02 -14.86 -16.97
CA GLY A 722 -3.82 -15.67 -16.80
C GLY A 722 -2.58 -14.87 -16.41
N GLY A 723 -2.74 -13.89 -15.51
CA GLY A 723 -1.59 -13.18 -14.94
C GLY A 723 -1.58 -13.36 -13.43
N LEU A 724 -0.74 -14.24 -12.89
CA LEU A 724 -0.67 -14.58 -11.46
C LEU A 724 0.77 -14.56 -10.93
N VAL A 725 1.44 -13.42 -11.11
CA VAL A 725 2.69 -13.10 -10.44
C VAL A 725 2.51 -11.82 -9.63
N GLY A 726 2.60 -11.93 -8.30
CA GLY A 726 2.36 -10.81 -7.39
C GLY A 726 3.40 -9.70 -7.52
N THR A 727 3.02 -8.46 -7.24
CA THR A 727 3.88 -7.27 -7.42
C THR A 727 4.04 -6.48 -6.14
N TRP A 728 5.27 -6.17 -5.75
CA TRP A 728 5.57 -5.22 -4.68
C TRP A 728 6.98 -4.65 -4.86
N ASP A 729 7.32 -3.68 -4.01
CA ASP A 729 8.66 -3.15 -3.73
C ASP A 729 9.62 -2.75 -4.87
N THR A 730 9.23 -2.80 -6.15
CA THR A 730 10.00 -2.19 -7.25
C THR A 730 10.10 -0.67 -7.04
N PRO A 731 11.31 -0.09 -6.98
CA PRO A 731 11.49 1.35 -6.76
C PRO A 731 10.92 2.21 -7.91
N ARG A 732 10.73 3.50 -7.65
CA ARG A 732 10.39 4.47 -8.70
C ARG A 732 11.65 4.90 -9.45
N PHE A 733 11.48 5.21 -10.73
CA PHE A 733 12.49 5.90 -11.52
C PHE A 733 12.80 7.28 -10.94
N ILE A 734 13.97 7.82 -11.25
CA ILE A 734 14.42 9.12 -10.73
C ILE A 734 13.42 10.24 -11.00
N ASP A 735 12.76 10.24 -12.16
CA ASP A 735 11.78 11.24 -12.54
C ASP A 735 10.37 11.04 -11.92
N GLY A 736 10.22 10.05 -11.04
CA GLY A 736 8.95 9.70 -10.39
C GLY A 736 8.08 8.73 -11.18
N GLY A 737 8.50 8.35 -12.40
CA GLY A 737 7.90 7.24 -13.16
C GLY A 737 8.07 5.90 -12.48
N ARG A 738 7.42 4.87 -13.00
CA ARG A 738 7.43 3.53 -12.42
C ARG A 738 7.51 2.46 -13.48
N MET A 739 8.25 1.40 -13.16
CA MET A 739 8.17 0.08 -13.78
C MET A 739 7.83 -0.95 -12.71
N VAL A 740 7.24 -2.08 -13.12
CA VAL A 740 6.97 -3.23 -12.26
C VAL A 740 7.76 -4.41 -12.74
N ALA A 741 8.59 -4.95 -11.85
CA ALA A 741 9.18 -6.27 -11.99
C ALA A 741 8.41 -7.23 -11.04
N PRO A 742 7.65 -8.20 -11.57
CA PRO A 742 6.82 -9.08 -10.75
C PRO A 742 7.64 -9.96 -9.78
N ARG A 743 7.21 -10.06 -8.50
CA ARG A 743 8.00 -10.57 -7.37
C ARG A 743 7.62 -11.96 -6.84
N GLY A 744 6.37 -12.39 -6.99
CA GLY A 744 5.88 -13.62 -6.37
C GLY A 744 5.13 -14.52 -7.35
N GLY A 745 5.81 -15.51 -7.90
CA GLY A 745 5.17 -16.50 -8.79
C GLY A 745 4.38 -17.55 -8.01
N PHE A 746 3.21 -17.91 -8.51
CA PHE A 746 2.37 -18.96 -7.94
C PHE A 746 2.72 -20.34 -8.54
N TYR A 747 2.90 -21.33 -7.66
CA TYR A 747 2.98 -22.74 -8.04
C TYR A 747 1.97 -23.55 -7.23
N ASP A 748 1.48 -24.64 -7.81
CA ASP A 748 0.42 -25.44 -7.23
C ASP A 748 0.94 -26.40 -6.15
N LYS A 749 0.02 -27.20 -5.57
CA LYS A 749 0.34 -28.21 -4.55
C LYS A 749 1.22 -29.36 -5.04
N ASN A 750 1.38 -29.52 -6.36
CA ASN A 750 2.24 -30.52 -6.96
C ASN A 750 3.66 -29.98 -7.20
N GLY A 751 3.88 -28.68 -6.96
CA GLY A 751 5.15 -28.00 -7.19
C GLY A 751 5.31 -27.50 -8.63
N GLU A 752 4.21 -27.39 -9.39
CA GLU A 752 4.23 -26.95 -10.79
C GLU A 752 3.77 -25.49 -10.90
N TRP A 753 4.43 -24.69 -11.74
CA TRP A 753 3.95 -23.34 -12.07
C TRP A 753 2.55 -23.44 -12.67
N ALA A 754 1.64 -22.58 -12.20
CA ALA A 754 0.25 -22.64 -12.60
C ALA A 754 -0.30 -21.23 -12.87
N VAL A 755 -1.35 -21.17 -13.70
CA VAL A 755 -2.16 -19.97 -13.99
C VAL A 755 -1.47 -18.90 -14.84
N GLU A 756 -0.23 -18.51 -14.52
CA GLU A 756 0.52 -17.51 -15.29
C GLU A 756 0.69 -17.95 -16.76
N GLY A 757 0.29 -17.10 -17.70
CA GLY A 757 0.30 -17.36 -19.14
C GLY A 757 -0.80 -18.32 -19.64
N GLU A 758 -1.62 -18.88 -18.75
CA GLU A 758 -2.67 -19.86 -19.09
C GLU A 758 -4.08 -19.37 -18.74
N GLY A 759 -4.29 -18.82 -17.54
CA GLY A 759 -5.60 -18.48 -16.99
C GLY A 759 -6.41 -19.69 -16.54
N ILE A 760 -7.64 -19.44 -16.07
CA ILE A 760 -8.56 -20.47 -15.59
C ILE A 760 -9.68 -20.66 -16.59
N ALA A 761 -9.77 -21.87 -17.15
CA ALA A 761 -10.84 -22.22 -18.08
C ALA A 761 -12.18 -22.46 -17.33
N PRO A 762 -13.31 -22.04 -17.91
CA PRO A 762 -14.64 -22.35 -17.39
C PRO A 762 -14.95 -23.84 -17.59
N ASP A 763 -15.86 -24.38 -16.77
CA ASP A 763 -16.43 -25.71 -17.00
C ASP A 763 -17.55 -25.67 -18.05
N ILE A 764 -18.21 -24.52 -18.18
CA ILE A 764 -19.20 -24.22 -19.22
C ILE A 764 -18.79 -22.95 -19.96
N GLU A 765 -18.25 -23.11 -21.16
CA GLU A 765 -17.83 -21.97 -21.99
C GLU A 765 -19.03 -21.24 -22.60
N VAL A 766 -19.09 -19.92 -22.37
CA VAL A 766 -20.13 -19.01 -22.86
C VAL A 766 -19.50 -17.66 -23.16
N ILE A 767 -19.59 -17.21 -24.41
CA ILE A 767 -19.12 -15.89 -24.83
C ILE A 767 -20.21 -14.82 -24.68
N GLN A 768 -19.79 -13.58 -24.43
CA GLN A 768 -20.70 -12.42 -24.51
C GLN A 768 -20.90 -12.01 -25.97
N GLU A 769 -21.88 -12.60 -26.64
CA GLU A 769 -22.21 -12.27 -28.03
C GLU A 769 -22.64 -10.80 -28.16
N PRO A 770 -21.93 -9.96 -28.96
CA PRO A 770 -22.23 -8.54 -29.06
C PRO A 770 -23.69 -8.24 -29.43
N ALA A 771 -24.30 -9.02 -30.33
CA ALA A 771 -25.69 -8.85 -30.74
C ALA A 771 -26.68 -9.06 -29.58
N LYS A 772 -26.44 -10.03 -28.70
CA LYS A 772 -27.28 -10.31 -27.53
C LYS A 772 -27.10 -9.24 -26.45
N ILE A 773 -25.87 -8.82 -26.19
CA ILE A 773 -25.57 -7.72 -25.27
C ILE A 773 -26.25 -6.43 -25.71
N LEU A 774 -26.17 -6.08 -27.00
CA LEU A 774 -26.86 -4.91 -27.56
C LEU A 774 -28.39 -5.00 -27.47
N ALA A 775 -28.95 -6.22 -27.44
CA ALA A 775 -30.36 -6.47 -27.20
C ALA A 775 -30.75 -6.48 -25.70
N GLY A 776 -29.80 -6.18 -24.79
CA GLY A 776 -30.03 -6.14 -23.34
C GLY A 776 -30.00 -7.50 -22.64
N GLN A 777 -29.51 -8.55 -23.31
CA GLN A 777 -29.31 -9.88 -22.73
C GLN A 777 -27.92 -10.02 -22.11
N ASP A 778 -27.76 -10.94 -21.16
CA ASP A 778 -26.45 -11.34 -20.61
C ASP A 778 -26.30 -12.86 -20.69
N PRO A 779 -25.80 -13.41 -21.82
CA PRO A 779 -25.62 -14.84 -22.03
C PRO A 779 -24.92 -15.59 -20.89
N GLN A 780 -23.87 -15.01 -20.30
CA GLN A 780 -23.11 -15.65 -19.23
C GLN A 780 -23.92 -15.70 -17.93
N LEU A 781 -24.57 -14.60 -17.55
CA LEU A 781 -25.43 -14.54 -16.37
C LEU A 781 -26.62 -15.50 -16.50
N GLU A 782 -27.30 -15.47 -17.65
CA GLU A 782 -28.43 -16.35 -17.95
C GLU A 782 -28.03 -17.82 -17.85
N LYS A 783 -26.87 -18.20 -18.43
CA LYS A 783 -26.38 -19.57 -18.35
C LYS A 783 -25.99 -19.97 -16.92
N GLY A 784 -25.38 -19.06 -16.15
CA GLY A 784 -25.07 -19.32 -14.75
C GLY A 784 -26.32 -19.55 -13.90
N VAL A 785 -27.37 -18.77 -14.11
CA VAL A 785 -28.67 -18.97 -13.44
C VAL A 785 -29.30 -20.31 -13.85
N GLU A 786 -29.28 -20.63 -15.14
CA GLU A 786 -29.78 -21.91 -15.66
C GLU A 786 -29.09 -23.09 -14.95
N GLU A 787 -27.76 -23.05 -14.86
CA GLU A 787 -26.95 -24.10 -14.24
C GLU A 787 -27.18 -24.19 -12.73
N ALA A 788 -27.21 -23.06 -12.03
CA ALA A 788 -27.50 -23.06 -10.59
C ALA A 788 -28.89 -23.63 -10.29
N MET A 789 -29.89 -23.31 -11.11
CA MET A 789 -31.24 -23.87 -10.99
C MET A 789 -31.29 -25.37 -11.34
N ARG A 790 -30.48 -25.82 -12.31
CA ARG A 790 -30.32 -27.25 -12.62
C ARG A 790 -29.75 -28.00 -11.43
N LEU A 791 -28.66 -27.49 -10.84
CA LEU A 791 -28.04 -28.05 -9.65
C LEU A 791 -29.02 -28.10 -8.48
N LEU A 792 -29.75 -27.00 -8.24
CA LEU A 792 -30.71 -26.91 -7.13
C LEU A 792 -31.84 -27.94 -7.26
N ARG A 793 -32.34 -28.19 -8.48
CA ARG A 793 -33.31 -29.26 -8.74
C ARG A 793 -32.74 -30.65 -8.49
N SER A 794 -31.46 -30.87 -8.80
CA SER A 794 -30.81 -32.17 -8.66
C SER A 794 -30.37 -32.49 -7.22
N SER A 795 -29.90 -31.50 -6.46
CA SER A 795 -29.45 -31.65 -5.07
C SER A 795 -30.60 -31.57 -4.06
N GLY A 796 -31.73 -30.99 -4.47
CA GLY A 796 -32.79 -30.57 -3.57
C GLY A 796 -32.49 -29.20 -2.93
N GLU A 797 -33.54 -28.52 -2.50
CA GLU A 797 -33.42 -27.26 -1.77
C GLU A 797 -33.10 -27.53 -0.30
N PHE A 798 -32.13 -26.79 0.23
CA PHE A 798 -31.87 -26.82 1.67
C PHE A 798 -33.11 -26.34 2.45
N GLN A 799 -33.56 -27.17 3.39
CA GLN A 799 -34.61 -26.88 4.35
C GLN A 799 -34.08 -27.06 5.76
N LEU A 800 -34.41 -26.11 6.64
CA LEU A 800 -34.06 -26.22 8.05
C LEU A 800 -34.75 -27.46 8.64
N LYS A 801 -34.00 -28.28 9.39
CA LYS A 801 -34.60 -29.37 10.17
C LYS A 801 -35.37 -28.77 11.35
N PRO A 802 -36.57 -29.29 11.68
CA PRO A 802 -37.30 -28.85 12.87
C PRO A 802 -36.56 -29.21 14.15
N GLU A 803 -36.92 -28.54 15.25
CA GLU A 803 -36.46 -28.93 16.58
C GLU A 803 -36.84 -30.40 16.88
N PRO A 804 -35.93 -31.21 17.47
CA PRO A 804 -36.28 -32.55 17.93
C PRO A 804 -37.29 -32.50 19.09
N ALA A 805 -37.88 -33.64 19.44
CA ALA A 805 -38.76 -33.72 20.60
C ALA A 805 -38.04 -33.25 21.88
N PRO A 806 -38.73 -32.51 22.79
CA PRO A 806 -38.12 -32.06 24.04
C PRO A 806 -37.55 -33.23 24.85
N PRO A 807 -36.31 -33.12 25.38
CA PRO A 807 -35.71 -34.20 26.13
C PRO A 807 -36.39 -34.36 27.51
N VAL A 808 -36.99 -35.53 27.77
CA VAL A 808 -37.51 -35.90 29.09
C VAL A 808 -36.36 -36.46 29.94
N LYS A 809 -35.55 -35.58 30.53
CA LYS A 809 -34.38 -35.93 31.36
C LYS A 809 -34.65 -35.90 32.86
N TRP A 810 -35.80 -35.37 33.28
CA TRP A 810 -36.16 -35.33 34.69
C TRP A 810 -36.44 -36.75 35.20
N ARG A 811 -35.78 -37.12 36.29
CA ARG A 811 -36.03 -38.34 37.06
C ARG A 811 -36.09 -37.95 38.53
N ARG A 812 -37.19 -38.27 39.21
CA ARG A 812 -37.23 -38.27 40.68
C ARG A 812 -36.73 -39.65 41.16
N PRO A 813 -35.85 -39.75 42.16
CA PRO A 813 -35.48 -41.04 42.72
C PRO A 813 -36.72 -41.79 43.23
N ALA A 814 -36.76 -43.11 43.03
CA ALA A 814 -37.86 -43.93 43.53
C ALA A 814 -37.97 -43.79 45.07
N GLY A 815 -39.16 -43.46 45.57
CA GLY A 815 -39.44 -43.29 47.01
C GLY A 815 -39.81 -41.88 47.47
N TYR A 816 -39.76 -40.87 46.58
CA TYR A 816 -40.10 -39.47 46.92
C TYR A 816 -41.50 -39.02 46.46
N ASP A 817 -42.37 -39.92 45.99
CA ASP A 817 -43.70 -39.56 45.47
C ASP A 817 -44.77 -39.30 46.55
N ASN A 818 -44.43 -39.50 47.85
CA ASN A 818 -45.34 -39.35 49.00
C ASN A 818 -44.96 -38.20 49.97
N GLU A 819 -44.12 -37.25 49.58
CA GLU A 819 -43.84 -36.01 50.35
C GLU A 819 -44.50 -34.78 49.73
#